data_AF-A0A6B4JJ86-F1
#
_entry.id   AF-A0A6B4JJ86-F1
#
_cell.length_a   1.000
_cell.length_b   1.000
_cell.length_c   1.000
_cell.angle_alpha   90.00
_cell.angle_beta   90.00
_cell.angle_gamma   90.00
#
_symmetry.space_group_name_H-M   'P 1'
#
loop_
_entity.id
_entity.type
_entity.pdbx_description
1 polymer ?
#
loop_
_entity_poly.entity_id
_entity_poly.type
_entity_poly.pdbx_seq_one_letter_code
_entity_poly.pdbx_strand_id
1 'polypeptide(L)'
;MTTYSPFELEPIFIDFKNESYNLGLDIQANQNDTLTLNFICRNNGIEEDMSKYKVELRVHNNNTNTDYIQTQNENVTLGTDGSVKIVCQSLKGNKLTAYSGQCNGVLRIFNTENKQKATRIITMRIIADPLETDRANICESTITKLEDLDWILNEAYNIEDEFKKAIEEAIKQKNELIKTTNEAKVINSTLAGNITTGTELNSNLVKSNKLAETNQKELDTRNTTASQNIETLTNKNTTANETIVNISEKIETGSKLDNDLGLKIPIGTTLKNDLNTNIKTGTQLKTDLIELIPKVEKSKSDLDTSKINADSSNTTLLETTNNAETKKQEVVVECKVADEKIKQMNEFGDVTEVVKDVTLLKEEVKTARDNETDLNARLERDKTNILKKFNELDNQDIFKITKDIKNKNIKILGDSIGAGVGGTGYSATGEIIVGNNKSNETGHCWANSFRDYLQSKYNCIVKNWSVSGWKSSDIVTNISTLITETDDIVICAIGANNCYIENGTTLLESDIKTINEYCENHNKKVIFIGTIQTLTSSHENKGIKMEDIDNLLRKVTTNLNVCFIPMYKLFNDYLLYSGVDSSLFYYNEEHPNDNGYDAMFYLMANYMGFYTDLELRNKLYSLYDTGWLPLPLINGTVANTIDIPSYRRVGRMLSLKGEIDNIISTVTTVATLPSGFTPNSKFGGSSIALSFFWTGADTQSRMFINKNGNIIVPNHTDTKKMWLDGINFMID
;
A
#
# COMPACT_ATOMS: atom_id res chain seq x y z
N MET A 1 -38.66 21.80 80.02
CA MET A 1 -38.86 21.94 78.56
C MET A 1 -39.01 23.42 78.27
N THR A 2 -37.89 24.10 78.01
CA THR A 2 -37.88 25.45 77.47
C THR A 2 -38.20 25.34 75.98
N THR A 3 -39.32 25.93 75.55
CA THR A 3 -39.64 26.11 74.13
C THR A 3 -38.76 27.22 73.59
N TYR A 4 -37.73 26.86 72.81
CA TYR A 4 -36.86 27.80 72.11
C TYR A 4 -37.58 28.37 70.88
N SER A 5 -37.45 29.67 70.64
CA SER A 5 -38.16 30.39 69.58
C SER A 5 -37.53 30.09 68.21
N PRO A 6 -38.30 29.90 67.13
CA PRO A 6 -37.74 29.88 65.78
C PRO A 6 -37.13 31.25 65.45
N PHE A 7 -35.90 31.26 64.93
CA PHE A 7 -35.23 32.46 64.43
C PHE A 7 -35.17 32.36 62.89
N GLU A 8 -35.99 33.16 62.22
CA GLU A 8 -36.12 33.19 60.77
C GLU A 8 -35.76 34.57 60.25
N LEU A 9 -34.80 34.65 59.32
CA LEU A 9 -34.36 35.90 58.71
C LEU A 9 -35.24 36.27 57.51
N GLU A 10 -35.38 37.57 57.27
CA GLU A 10 -35.90 38.12 56.02
C GLU A 10 -35.10 37.56 54.81
N PRO A 11 -35.75 37.33 53.65
CA PRO A 11 -35.08 36.74 52.50
C PRO A 11 -33.91 37.58 51.97
N ILE A 12 -32.77 36.92 51.74
CA ILE A 12 -31.54 37.54 51.25
C ILE A 12 -31.41 37.36 49.74
N PHE A 13 -31.17 38.43 48.98
CA PHE A 13 -31.07 38.35 47.52
C PHE A 13 -29.68 37.90 47.05
N ILE A 14 -29.64 36.94 46.12
CA ILE A 14 -28.41 36.42 45.49
C ILE A 14 -28.55 36.51 43.97
N ASP A 15 -27.61 37.16 43.27
CA ASP A 15 -27.51 37.12 41.80
C ASP A 15 -26.31 36.29 41.32
N PHE A 16 -26.54 35.31 40.44
CA PHE A 16 -25.49 34.41 39.94
C PHE A 16 -24.37 35.13 39.18
N LYS A 17 -24.63 36.29 38.55
CA LYS A 17 -23.62 36.98 37.72
C LYS A 17 -22.65 37.88 38.47
N ASN A 18 -22.93 38.20 39.73
CA ASN A 18 -22.04 39.01 40.56
C ASN A 18 -21.04 38.09 41.27
N GLU A 19 -19.87 37.90 40.66
CA GLU A 19 -18.80 37.02 41.14
C GLU A 19 -17.96 37.63 42.29
N SER A 20 -18.25 38.86 42.76
CA SER A 20 -17.31 39.61 43.62
C SER A 20 -17.91 40.35 44.81
N TYR A 21 -19.07 39.95 45.32
CA TYR A 21 -19.54 40.44 46.63
C TYR A 21 -19.52 39.32 47.66
N ASN A 22 -18.58 39.41 48.61
CA ASN A 22 -18.76 38.82 49.92
C ASN A 22 -19.99 39.49 50.53
N LEU A 23 -21.16 38.87 50.37
CA LEU A 23 -22.30 39.14 51.24
C LEU A 23 -21.91 38.59 52.61
N GLY A 24 -21.09 39.36 53.34
CA GLY A 24 -20.82 39.13 54.74
C GLY A 24 -22.12 39.32 55.50
N LEU A 25 -22.94 38.28 55.51
CA LEU A 25 -24.05 38.16 56.42
C LEU A 25 -23.44 38.06 57.80
N ASP A 26 -23.88 38.89 58.74
CA ASP A 26 -23.54 38.76 60.15
C ASP A 26 -24.84 38.42 60.87
N ILE A 27 -24.99 37.14 61.16
CA ILE A 27 -26.21 36.59 61.77
C ILE A 27 -25.92 36.34 63.23
N GLN A 28 -26.72 36.94 64.10
CA GLN A 28 -26.67 36.69 65.53
C GLN A 28 -27.84 35.79 65.94
N ALA A 29 -27.55 34.58 66.42
CA ALA A 29 -28.54 33.60 66.88
C ALA A 29 -28.15 33.05 68.26
N ASN A 30 -29.09 32.64 69.10
CA ASN A 30 -28.73 32.02 70.38
C ASN A 30 -28.38 30.54 70.20
N GLN A 31 -27.57 30.03 71.11
CA GLN A 31 -27.24 28.62 71.14
C GLN A 31 -28.51 27.75 71.22
N ASN A 32 -28.53 26.66 70.44
CA ASN A 32 -29.64 25.71 70.28
C ASN A 32 -30.93 26.26 69.65
N ASP A 33 -30.96 27.50 69.16
CA ASP A 33 -32.09 28.00 68.36
C ASP A 33 -32.19 27.29 67.00
N THR A 34 -33.40 27.06 66.49
CA THR A 34 -33.54 26.56 65.12
C THR A 34 -33.34 27.73 64.15
N LEU A 35 -32.19 27.75 63.46
CA LEU A 35 -31.86 28.77 62.47
C LEU A 35 -32.39 28.38 61.09
N THR A 36 -33.09 29.30 60.45
CA THR A 36 -33.58 29.15 59.08
C THR A 36 -33.07 30.29 58.21
N LEU A 37 -32.40 29.94 57.11
CA LEU A 37 -31.89 30.89 56.13
C LEU A 37 -32.79 30.91 54.90
N ASN A 38 -33.26 32.10 54.53
CA ASN A 38 -34.10 32.32 53.35
C ASN A 38 -33.33 33.15 52.33
N PHE A 39 -33.34 32.72 51.07
CA PHE A 39 -32.72 33.44 49.96
C PHE A 39 -33.69 33.58 48.79
N ILE A 40 -33.51 34.64 48.00
CA ILE A 40 -34.12 34.82 46.67
C ILE A 40 -33.01 34.87 45.64
N CYS A 41 -32.89 33.81 44.86
CA CYS A 41 -31.87 33.63 43.83
C CYS A 41 -32.36 34.19 42.49
N ARG A 42 -31.48 34.95 41.85
CA ARG A 42 -31.69 35.62 40.57
C ARG A 42 -30.54 35.35 39.62
N ASN A 43 -30.82 35.46 38.34
CA ASN A 43 -29.84 35.39 37.27
C ASN A 43 -30.04 36.60 36.35
N ASN A 44 -29.09 37.54 36.38
CA ASN A 44 -29.23 38.85 35.72
C ASN A 44 -30.46 39.64 36.21
N GLY A 45 -30.70 39.65 37.52
CA GLY A 45 -31.79 40.39 38.15
C GLY A 45 -33.19 39.75 38.02
N ILE A 46 -33.32 38.60 37.34
CA ILE A 46 -34.58 37.87 37.18
C ILE A 46 -34.57 36.65 38.11
N GLU A 47 -35.67 36.40 38.84
CA GLU A 47 -35.82 35.23 39.70
C GLU A 47 -35.62 33.92 38.91
N GLU A 48 -34.73 33.08 39.41
CA GLU A 48 -34.30 31.86 38.74
C GLU A 48 -35.09 30.65 39.26
N ASP A 49 -35.36 29.67 38.41
CA ASP A 49 -36.06 28.46 38.84
C ASP A 49 -35.10 27.54 39.61
N MET A 50 -35.13 27.64 40.94
CA MET A 50 -34.21 26.92 41.83
C MET A 50 -34.49 25.43 41.89
N SER A 51 -35.64 24.94 41.42
CA SER A 51 -35.95 23.50 41.37
C SER A 51 -34.99 22.70 40.47
N LYS A 52 -34.27 23.38 39.57
CA LYS A 52 -33.28 22.79 38.65
C LYS A 52 -31.86 22.76 39.23
N TYR A 53 -31.67 23.26 40.44
CA TYR A 53 -30.35 23.43 41.04
C TYR A 53 -30.22 22.57 42.30
N LYS A 54 -28.97 22.31 42.67
CA LYS A 54 -28.60 21.72 43.95
C LYS A 54 -27.96 22.79 44.81
N VAL A 55 -28.40 22.90 46.06
CA VAL A 55 -27.86 23.87 47.02
C VAL A 55 -27.13 23.14 48.14
N GLU A 56 -25.95 23.62 48.49
CA GLU A 56 -25.14 23.13 49.60
C GLU A 56 -24.75 24.29 50.52
N LEU A 57 -24.88 24.10 51.82
CA LEU A 57 -24.34 25.00 52.83
C LEU A 57 -23.30 24.26 53.67
N ARG A 58 -22.05 24.72 53.66
CA ARG A 58 -21.00 24.23 54.56
C ARG A 58 -20.62 25.31 55.54
N VAL A 59 -20.58 25.01 56.81
CA VAL A 59 -20.27 25.97 57.86
C VAL A 59 -19.32 25.32 58.86
N HIS A 60 -18.21 25.99 59.12
CA HIS A 60 -17.27 25.60 60.15
C HIS A 60 -17.52 26.45 61.40
N ASN A 61 -17.63 25.80 62.56
CA ASN A 61 -17.62 26.49 63.84
C ASN A 61 -16.19 26.51 64.38
N ASN A 62 -15.62 27.71 64.48
CA ASN A 62 -14.22 27.93 64.84
C ASN A 62 -13.88 27.42 66.27
N ASN A 63 -14.89 27.24 67.13
CA ASN A 63 -14.69 26.85 68.53
C ASN A 63 -14.76 25.34 68.77
N THR A 64 -15.35 24.54 67.87
CA THR A 64 -15.60 23.10 68.11
C THR A 64 -14.88 22.14 67.16
N ASN A 65 -14.19 22.66 66.14
CA ASN A 65 -13.49 21.87 65.12
C ASN A 65 -14.35 20.79 64.45
N THR A 66 -15.67 21.01 64.46
CA THR A 66 -16.65 20.16 63.79
C THR A 66 -17.24 20.94 62.63
N ASP A 67 -17.04 20.40 61.42
CA ASP A 67 -17.69 20.90 60.22
C ASP A 67 -19.17 20.57 60.24
N TYR A 68 -20.00 21.60 60.07
CA TYR A 68 -21.41 21.46 59.79
C TYR A 68 -21.60 21.47 58.27
N ILE A 69 -21.92 20.32 57.69
CA ILE A 69 -22.18 20.19 56.25
C ILE A 69 -23.66 19.89 56.06
N GLN A 70 -24.37 20.83 55.42
CA GLN A 70 -25.76 20.69 55.01
C GLN A 70 -25.83 20.49 53.49
N THR A 71 -26.00 19.23 53.08
CA THR A 71 -26.10 18.81 51.67
C THR A 71 -27.39 18.07 51.35
N GLN A 72 -28.32 17.99 52.30
CA GLN A 72 -29.44 17.05 52.27
C GLN A 72 -30.75 17.77 51.91
N ASN A 73 -31.45 17.26 50.89
CA ASN A 73 -32.63 17.88 50.28
C ASN A 73 -33.84 18.02 51.22
N GLU A 74 -33.95 17.23 52.28
CA GLU A 74 -35.11 17.24 53.18
C GLU A 74 -35.23 18.50 54.05
N ASN A 75 -34.12 19.22 54.29
CA ASN A 75 -34.10 20.49 55.03
C ASN A 75 -33.84 21.69 54.11
N VAL A 76 -33.87 21.48 52.79
CA VAL A 76 -33.69 22.53 51.77
C VAL A 76 -34.92 22.55 50.86
N THR A 77 -35.67 23.64 50.90
CA THR A 77 -36.82 23.85 50.01
C THR A 77 -36.41 24.79 48.88
N LEU A 78 -36.62 24.36 47.64
CA LEU A 78 -36.29 25.11 46.43
C LEU A 78 -37.58 25.44 45.67
N GLY A 79 -37.81 26.72 45.39
CA GLY A 79 -38.96 27.21 44.65
C GLY A 79 -38.64 27.51 43.19
N THR A 80 -39.69 27.53 42.35
CA THR A 80 -39.61 27.97 40.96
C THR A 80 -39.56 29.50 40.83
N ASP A 81 -39.68 30.23 41.94
CA ASP A 81 -39.75 31.68 42.09
C ASP A 81 -38.44 32.29 42.64
N GLY A 82 -37.32 31.58 42.49
CA GLY A 82 -36.04 32.01 43.07
C GLY A 82 -35.87 31.64 44.54
N SER A 83 -36.92 31.19 45.25
CA SER A 83 -36.82 30.96 46.69
C SER A 83 -35.93 29.75 47.04
N VAL A 84 -35.06 29.95 48.03
CA VAL A 84 -34.26 28.89 48.66
C VAL A 84 -34.40 29.03 50.16
N LYS A 85 -34.94 28.00 50.82
CA LYS A 85 -35.09 27.97 52.28
C LYS A 85 -34.27 26.82 52.85
N ILE A 86 -33.40 27.11 53.81
CA ILE A 86 -32.49 26.14 54.44
C ILE A 86 -32.74 26.13 55.94
N VAL A 87 -33.26 25.02 56.46
CA VAL A 87 -33.33 24.77 57.91
C VAL A 87 -32.00 24.19 58.36
N CYS A 88 -31.26 24.92 59.18
CA CYS A 88 -29.87 24.58 59.55
C CYS A 88 -29.83 23.53 60.69
N GLN A 89 -30.29 22.32 60.38
CA GLN A 89 -30.17 21.12 61.21
C GLN A 89 -29.66 19.91 60.41
N SER A 90 -28.78 19.12 61.02
CA SER A 90 -28.30 17.85 60.46
C SER A 90 -29.38 16.76 60.50
N LEU A 91 -29.21 15.70 59.71
CA LEU A 91 -30.04 14.48 59.69
C LEU A 91 -30.30 13.87 61.08
N LYS A 92 -29.34 13.99 62.01
CA LYS A 92 -29.43 13.43 63.36
C LYS A 92 -30.08 14.40 64.36
N GLY A 93 -30.61 15.52 63.89
CA GLY A 93 -31.25 16.56 64.70
C GLY A 93 -30.30 17.55 65.37
N ASN A 94 -28.99 17.45 65.13
CA ASN A 94 -28.03 18.43 65.66
C ASN A 94 -28.19 19.74 64.89
N LYS A 95 -28.41 20.84 65.62
CA LYS A 95 -28.58 22.18 65.07
C LYS A 95 -27.22 22.82 64.80
N LEU A 96 -27.11 23.65 63.77
CA LEU A 96 -25.90 24.45 63.53
C LEU A 96 -25.56 25.35 64.73
N THR A 97 -26.57 25.83 65.44
CA THR A 97 -26.47 26.67 66.63
C THR A 97 -26.11 25.89 67.90
N ALA A 98 -25.82 24.59 67.84
CA ALA A 98 -25.57 23.78 69.03
C ALA A 98 -24.37 24.26 69.88
N TYR A 99 -23.49 25.07 69.30
CA TYR A 99 -22.30 25.62 69.95
C TYR A 99 -22.19 27.11 69.68
N SER A 100 -21.83 27.91 70.68
CA SER A 100 -21.59 29.33 70.46
C SER A 100 -20.26 29.62 69.78
N GLY A 101 -20.11 30.86 69.34
CA GLY A 101 -18.89 31.33 68.69
C GLY A 101 -19.12 31.82 67.28
N GLN A 102 -18.02 32.25 66.66
CA GLN A 102 -18.04 32.64 65.25
C GLN A 102 -17.98 31.39 64.37
N CYS A 103 -18.91 31.32 63.43
CA CYS A 103 -18.97 30.34 62.38
C CYS A 103 -18.72 31.01 61.03
N ASN A 104 -17.91 30.39 60.20
CA ASN A 104 -17.65 30.83 58.84
C ASN A 104 -18.06 29.71 57.89
N GLY A 105 -18.74 30.04 56.80
CA GLY A 105 -19.28 29.05 55.90
C GLY A 105 -19.41 29.54 54.47
N VAL A 106 -19.80 28.62 53.61
CA VAL A 106 -19.97 28.83 52.18
C VAL A 106 -21.29 28.20 51.74
N LEU A 107 -22.14 28.99 51.11
CA LEU A 107 -23.30 28.55 50.35
C LEU A 107 -22.89 28.35 48.89
N ARG A 108 -23.12 27.17 48.33
CA ARG A 108 -22.81 26.81 46.94
C ARG A 108 -24.07 26.37 46.21
N ILE A 109 -24.20 26.79 44.97
CA ILE A 109 -25.32 26.45 44.09
C ILE A 109 -24.75 25.78 42.83
N PHE A 110 -25.24 24.58 42.51
CA PHE A 110 -24.81 23.77 41.38
C PHE A 110 -25.96 23.55 40.40
N ASN A 111 -25.67 23.47 39.10
CA ASN A 111 -26.65 23.08 38.10
C ASN A 111 -26.81 21.54 38.02
N THR A 112 -27.68 21.07 37.13
CA THR A 112 -27.92 19.63 36.87
C THR A 112 -26.71 18.86 36.34
N GLU A 113 -25.67 19.54 35.86
CA GLU A 113 -24.39 18.96 35.43
C GLU A 113 -23.33 19.01 36.54
N ASN A 114 -23.72 19.33 37.79
CA ASN A 114 -22.83 19.55 38.94
C ASN A 114 -21.81 20.69 38.77
N LYS A 115 -22.01 21.61 37.83
CA LYS A 115 -21.18 22.81 37.70
C LYS A 115 -21.62 23.87 38.69
N GLN A 116 -20.68 24.41 39.47
CA GLN A 116 -20.92 25.50 40.40
C GLN A 116 -21.32 26.77 39.65
N LYS A 117 -22.47 27.33 39.99
CA LYS A 117 -23.03 28.54 39.38
C LYS A 117 -22.91 29.77 40.26
N ALA A 118 -22.96 29.60 41.57
CA ALA A 118 -22.79 30.70 42.51
C ALA A 118 -22.25 30.19 43.85
N THR A 119 -21.50 31.07 44.52
CA THR A 119 -20.90 30.83 45.83
C THR A 119 -21.02 32.07 46.70
N ARG A 120 -21.39 31.92 47.97
CA ARG A 120 -21.48 33.01 48.95
C ARG A 120 -20.82 32.62 50.26
N ILE A 121 -19.96 33.50 50.77
CA ILE A 121 -19.40 33.38 52.11
C ILE A 121 -20.45 33.83 53.13
N ILE A 122 -20.61 33.08 54.20
CA ILE A 122 -21.54 33.35 55.28
C ILE A 122 -20.75 33.42 56.58
N THR A 123 -20.93 34.48 57.35
CA THR A 123 -20.38 34.60 58.70
C THR A 123 -21.54 34.61 59.70
N MET A 124 -21.38 33.94 60.83
CA MET A 124 -22.44 33.87 61.84
C MET A 124 -21.82 33.95 63.22
N ARG A 125 -22.46 34.65 64.15
CA ARG A 125 -22.09 34.69 65.55
C ARG A 125 -23.20 34.06 66.37
N ILE A 126 -22.94 32.88 66.91
CA ILE A 126 -23.87 32.23 67.83
C ILE A 126 -23.55 32.71 69.24
N ILE A 127 -24.53 33.27 69.93
CA ILE A 127 -24.39 33.75 71.31
C ILE A 127 -24.47 32.57 72.27
N ALA A 128 -23.52 32.49 73.20
CA ALA A 128 -23.49 31.50 74.26
C ALA A 128 -24.74 31.56 75.14
N ASP A 129 -25.30 30.40 75.47
CA ASP A 129 -26.21 30.29 76.60
C ASP A 129 -25.38 30.47 77.90
N PRO A 130 -25.88 31.16 78.94
CA PRO A 130 -25.18 31.33 80.22
C PRO A 130 -24.66 30.05 80.90
N LEU A 131 -25.01 28.85 80.41
CA LEU A 131 -24.54 27.54 80.91
C LEU A 131 -23.46 26.87 80.06
N GLU A 132 -22.97 27.50 78.99
CA GLU A 132 -21.93 26.92 78.13
C GLU A 132 -20.55 26.91 78.83
N THR A 133 -19.80 25.81 78.71
CA THR A 133 -18.47 25.67 79.34
C THR A 133 -17.36 25.77 78.29
N ASP A 134 -16.37 26.65 78.55
CA ASP A 134 -15.26 26.97 77.66
C ASP A 134 -14.46 25.72 77.22
N ARG A 135 -14.27 25.57 75.90
CA ARG A 135 -13.24 24.70 75.31
C ARG A 135 -12.38 25.50 74.34
N ALA A 136 -11.08 25.47 74.57
CA ALA A 136 -10.09 26.36 73.96
C ALA A 136 -9.66 25.95 72.53
N ASN A 137 -9.61 26.96 71.66
CA ASN A 137 -8.73 27.26 70.52
C ASN A 137 -7.91 26.12 69.87
N ILE A 138 -8.03 26.00 68.54
CA ILE A 138 -7.08 25.31 67.66
C ILE A 138 -6.39 26.34 66.74
N CYS A 139 -5.12 26.09 66.41
CA CYS A 139 -4.25 27.05 65.71
C CYS A 139 -4.45 27.09 64.18
N GLU A 140 -4.15 28.27 63.64
CA GLU A 140 -4.21 28.71 62.23
C GLU A 140 -3.66 27.70 61.20
N SER A 141 -2.69 26.85 61.58
CA SER A 141 -2.11 25.83 60.68
C SER A 141 -3.07 24.70 60.27
N THR A 142 -4.15 24.48 61.03
CA THR A 142 -5.17 23.45 60.69
C THR A 142 -6.17 24.00 59.67
N ILE A 143 -6.40 25.31 59.67
CA ILE A 143 -7.28 26.02 58.73
C ILE A 143 -6.69 25.98 57.32
N THR A 144 -5.39 26.29 57.17
CA THR A 144 -4.69 26.26 55.88
C THR A 144 -4.71 24.88 55.21
N LYS A 145 -4.58 23.79 55.98
CA LYS A 145 -4.62 22.41 55.44
C LYS A 145 -5.99 22.01 54.91
N LEU A 146 -7.07 22.58 55.42
CA LEU A 146 -8.43 22.33 54.94
C LEU A 146 -8.72 23.11 53.65
N GLU A 147 -8.17 24.32 53.50
CA GLU A 147 -8.20 25.08 52.25
C GLU A 147 -7.42 24.39 51.13
N ASP A 148 -6.25 23.81 51.44
CA ASP A 148 -5.44 23.02 50.49
C ASP A 148 -6.20 21.77 50.00
N LEU A 149 -6.94 21.10 50.89
CA LEU A 149 -7.76 19.93 50.55
C LEU A 149 -8.95 20.28 49.64
N ASP A 150 -9.58 21.45 49.81
CA ASP A 150 -10.67 21.91 48.94
C ASP A 150 -10.16 22.29 47.54
N TRP A 151 -8.94 22.84 47.45
CA TRP A 151 -8.27 23.11 46.16
C TRP A 151 -7.95 21.81 45.39
N ILE A 152 -7.37 20.81 46.07
CA ILE A 152 -7.07 19.50 45.46
C ILE A 152 -8.35 18.81 44.97
N LEU A 153 -9.45 18.93 45.71
CA LEU A 153 -10.72 18.33 45.33
C LEU A 153 -11.32 18.98 44.07
N ASN A 154 -11.16 20.30 43.90
CA ASN A 154 -11.58 21.01 42.68
C ASN A 154 -10.77 20.60 41.44
N GLU A 155 -9.46 20.40 41.59
CA GLU A 155 -8.62 19.87 40.50
C GLU A 155 -9.04 18.45 40.07
N ALA A 156 -9.39 17.59 41.02
CA ALA A 156 -9.85 16.23 40.72
C ALA A 156 -11.14 16.20 39.87
N TYR A 157 -12.06 17.15 40.07
CA TYR A 157 -13.28 17.25 39.25
C TYR A 157 -13.00 17.74 37.82
N ASN A 158 -12.00 18.61 37.62
CA ASN A 158 -11.60 19.06 36.28
C ASN A 158 -11.01 17.91 35.44
N ILE A 159 -10.25 17.01 36.08
CA ILE A 159 -9.65 15.84 35.42
C ILE A 159 -10.73 14.89 34.87
N GLU A 160 -11.84 14.68 35.57
CA GLU A 160 -12.94 13.83 35.10
C GLU A 160 -13.57 14.36 33.78
N ASP A 161 -13.72 15.68 33.68
CA ASP A 161 -14.26 16.34 32.48
C ASP A 161 -13.30 16.26 31.28
N GLU A 162 -11.99 16.38 31.51
CA GLU A 162 -10.98 16.17 30.48
C GLU A 162 -10.96 14.72 29.97
N PHE A 163 -11.11 13.76 30.87
CA PHE A 163 -11.16 12.34 30.51
C PHE A 163 -12.39 12.01 29.63
N LYS A 164 -13.56 12.59 29.95
CA LYS A 164 -14.77 12.43 29.12
C LYS A 164 -14.58 12.98 27.71
N LYS A 165 -13.99 14.18 27.56
CA LYS A 165 -13.69 14.76 26.24
C LYS A 165 -12.72 13.90 25.43
N ALA A 166 -11.70 13.34 26.08
CA ALA A 166 -10.75 12.45 25.41
C ALA A 166 -11.43 11.17 24.89
N ILE A 167 -12.37 10.60 25.64
CA ILE A 167 -13.16 9.43 25.23
C ILE A 167 -14.06 9.76 24.02
N GLU A 168 -14.73 10.92 24.02
CA GLU A 168 -15.58 11.35 22.90
C GLU A 168 -14.77 11.54 21.61
N GLU A 169 -13.58 12.16 21.70
CA GLU A 169 -12.69 12.33 20.54
C GLU A 169 -12.14 10.98 20.04
N ALA A 170 -11.81 10.05 20.94
CA ALA A 170 -11.39 8.70 20.56
C ALA A 170 -12.49 7.92 19.83
N ILE A 171 -13.76 8.07 20.25
CA ILE A 171 -14.91 7.46 19.56
C ILE A 171 -15.08 8.04 18.15
N LYS A 172 -14.90 9.36 17.99
CA LYS A 172 -14.96 10.04 16.70
C LYS A 172 -13.87 9.53 15.74
N GLN A 173 -12.61 9.47 16.20
CA GLN A 173 -11.50 8.93 15.40
C GLN A 173 -11.70 7.47 15.00
N LYS A 174 -12.24 6.63 15.91
CA LYS A 174 -12.59 5.24 15.60
C LYS A 174 -13.61 5.16 14.45
N ASN A 175 -14.63 6.00 14.45
CA ASN A 175 -15.66 5.99 13.41
C ASN A 175 -15.12 6.45 12.05
N GLU A 176 -14.23 7.46 12.03
CA GLU A 176 -13.52 7.87 10.82
C GLU A 176 -12.64 6.74 10.27
N LEU A 177 -11.90 6.03 11.13
CA LEU A 177 -11.09 4.89 10.71
C LEU A 177 -11.91 3.76 10.10
N ILE A 178 -13.09 3.45 10.66
CA ILE A 178 -14.02 2.46 10.10
C ILE A 178 -14.49 2.89 8.69
N LYS A 179 -14.80 4.17 8.51
CA LYS A 179 -15.20 4.72 7.20
C LYS A 179 -14.08 4.55 6.17
N THR A 180 -12.86 5.00 6.49
CA THR A 180 -11.70 4.87 5.61
C THR A 180 -11.37 3.40 5.29
N THR A 181 -11.52 2.50 6.26
CA THR A 181 -11.31 1.06 6.04
C THR A 181 -12.31 0.48 5.04
N ASN A 182 -13.57 0.91 5.09
CA ASN A 182 -14.60 0.45 4.14
C ASN A 182 -14.36 1.02 2.73
N GLU A 183 -13.96 2.29 2.62
CA GLU A 183 -13.56 2.90 1.35
C GLU A 183 -12.38 2.15 0.72
N ALA A 184 -11.36 1.81 1.52
CA ALA A 184 -10.21 1.02 1.06
C ALA A 184 -10.62 -0.39 0.57
N LYS A 185 -11.59 -1.06 1.22
CA LYS A 185 -12.12 -2.35 0.76
C LYS A 185 -12.83 -2.23 -0.59
N VAL A 186 -13.59 -1.17 -0.82
CA VAL A 186 -14.24 -0.90 -2.11
C VAL A 186 -13.19 -0.68 -3.20
N ILE A 187 -12.16 0.13 -2.91
CA ILE A 187 -11.04 0.36 -3.84
C ILE A 187 -10.33 -0.97 -4.18
N ASN A 188 -10.09 -1.83 -3.19
CA ASN A 188 -9.44 -3.11 -3.41
C ASN A 188 -10.27 -4.05 -4.30
N SER A 189 -11.59 -4.10 -4.11
CA SER A 189 -12.50 -4.86 -4.98
C SER A 189 -12.50 -4.32 -6.42
N THR A 190 -12.51 -2.99 -6.59
CA THR A 190 -12.40 -2.35 -7.91
C THR A 190 -11.07 -2.67 -8.59
N LEU A 191 -9.96 -2.62 -7.85
CA LEU A 191 -8.64 -2.95 -8.36
C LEU A 191 -8.54 -4.41 -8.81
N ALA A 192 -9.08 -5.34 -8.02
CA ALA A 192 -9.15 -6.76 -8.40
C ALA A 192 -9.97 -6.99 -9.67
N GLY A 193 -11.09 -6.27 -9.83
CA GLY A 193 -11.88 -6.25 -11.06
C GLY A 193 -11.07 -5.75 -12.26
N ASN A 194 -10.37 -4.61 -12.11
CA ASN A 194 -9.53 -4.05 -13.16
C ASN A 194 -8.36 -4.98 -13.56
N ILE A 195 -7.74 -5.65 -12.61
CA ILE A 195 -6.67 -6.65 -12.88
C ILE A 195 -7.25 -7.81 -13.71
N THR A 196 -8.45 -8.27 -13.37
CA THR A 196 -9.12 -9.35 -14.12
C THR A 196 -9.40 -8.94 -15.56
N THR A 197 -10.00 -7.77 -15.76
CA THR A 197 -10.27 -7.19 -17.10
C THR A 197 -8.97 -6.98 -17.89
N GLY A 198 -7.92 -6.44 -17.24
CA GLY A 198 -6.62 -6.24 -17.87
C GLY A 198 -5.96 -7.56 -18.31
N THR A 199 -6.11 -8.63 -17.51
CA THR A 199 -5.61 -9.96 -17.84
C THR A 199 -6.35 -10.56 -19.04
N GLU A 200 -7.66 -10.39 -19.11
CA GLU A 200 -8.49 -10.85 -20.24
C GLU A 200 -8.13 -10.10 -21.54
N LEU A 201 -8.00 -8.77 -21.47
CA LEU A 201 -7.56 -7.94 -22.61
C LEU A 201 -6.18 -8.35 -23.10
N ASN A 202 -5.23 -8.60 -22.20
CA ASN A 202 -3.88 -9.05 -22.56
C ASN A 202 -3.91 -10.43 -23.26
N SER A 203 -4.70 -11.37 -22.75
CA SER A 203 -4.91 -12.68 -23.40
C SER A 203 -5.50 -12.53 -24.81
N ASN A 204 -6.47 -11.64 -25.00
CA ASN A 204 -7.06 -11.36 -26.31
C ASN A 204 -6.05 -10.69 -27.26
N LEU A 205 -5.22 -9.78 -26.77
CA LEU A 205 -4.15 -9.14 -27.55
C LEU A 205 -3.11 -10.17 -28.00
N VAL A 206 -2.67 -11.08 -27.12
CA VAL A 206 -1.74 -12.15 -27.45
C VAL A 206 -2.29 -13.06 -28.55
N LYS A 207 -3.58 -13.43 -28.47
CA LYS A 207 -4.25 -14.22 -29.52
C LYS A 207 -4.28 -13.47 -30.86
N SER A 208 -4.63 -12.19 -30.84
CA SER A 208 -4.67 -11.33 -32.03
C SER A 208 -3.29 -11.19 -32.68
N ASN A 209 -2.24 -10.97 -31.89
CA ASN A 209 -0.87 -10.88 -32.39
C ASN A 209 -0.41 -12.19 -33.04
N LYS A 210 -0.73 -13.35 -32.43
CA LYS A 210 -0.39 -14.65 -33.01
C LYS A 210 -1.10 -14.91 -34.34
N LEU A 211 -2.35 -14.44 -34.49
CA LEU A 211 -3.08 -14.49 -35.75
C LEU A 211 -2.44 -13.57 -36.79
N ALA A 212 -2.05 -12.35 -36.40
CA ALA A 212 -1.35 -11.41 -37.29
C ALA A 212 -0.01 -11.97 -37.79
N GLU A 213 0.79 -12.58 -36.91
CA GLU A 213 2.03 -13.27 -37.30
C GLU A 213 1.80 -14.41 -38.29
N THR A 214 0.71 -15.16 -38.11
CA THR A 214 0.33 -16.25 -39.02
C THR A 214 -0.05 -15.70 -40.39
N ASN A 215 -0.89 -14.66 -40.42
CA ASN A 215 -1.30 -13.99 -41.66
C ASN A 215 -0.11 -13.37 -42.40
N GLN A 216 0.86 -12.79 -41.67
CA GLN A 216 2.08 -12.24 -42.26
C GLN A 216 2.88 -13.34 -42.97
N LYS A 217 3.10 -14.50 -42.32
CA LYS A 217 3.82 -15.64 -42.94
C LYS A 217 3.10 -16.17 -44.18
N GLU A 218 1.77 -16.24 -44.16
CA GLU A 218 1.00 -16.63 -45.34
C GLU A 218 1.15 -15.63 -46.49
N LEU A 219 1.09 -14.33 -46.19
CA LEU A 219 1.29 -13.27 -47.18
C LEU A 219 2.69 -13.33 -47.79
N ASP A 220 3.73 -13.52 -46.97
CA ASP A 220 5.11 -13.65 -47.45
C ASP A 220 5.29 -14.87 -48.37
N THR A 221 4.64 -15.99 -48.03
CA THR A 221 4.63 -17.20 -48.87
C THR A 221 3.94 -16.94 -50.22
N ARG A 222 2.78 -16.27 -50.20
CA ARG A 222 2.04 -15.90 -51.42
C ARG A 222 2.83 -14.91 -52.28
N ASN A 223 3.48 -13.92 -51.68
CA ASN A 223 4.33 -12.95 -52.38
C ASN A 223 5.55 -13.62 -53.03
N THR A 224 6.16 -14.59 -52.34
CA THR A 224 7.26 -15.38 -52.90
C THR A 224 6.78 -16.17 -54.12
N THR A 225 5.62 -16.82 -54.02
CA THR A 225 5.01 -17.57 -55.15
C THR A 225 4.66 -16.65 -56.32
N ALA A 226 4.07 -15.49 -56.03
CA ALA A 226 3.74 -14.50 -57.06
C ALA A 226 4.99 -14.00 -57.79
N SER A 227 6.09 -13.76 -57.07
CA SER A 227 7.37 -13.36 -57.65
C SER A 227 7.93 -14.42 -58.59
N GLN A 228 7.89 -15.70 -58.21
CA GLN A 228 8.30 -16.83 -59.07
C GLN A 228 7.42 -16.95 -60.32
N ASN A 229 6.11 -16.71 -60.19
CA ASN A 229 5.20 -16.70 -61.32
C ASN A 229 5.50 -15.55 -62.29
N ILE A 230 5.80 -14.35 -61.77
CA ILE A 230 6.19 -13.19 -62.58
C ILE A 230 7.48 -13.49 -63.34
N GLU A 231 8.48 -14.09 -62.70
CA GLU A 231 9.73 -14.49 -63.34
C GLU A 231 9.47 -15.51 -64.46
N THR A 232 8.66 -16.53 -64.18
CA THR A 232 8.29 -17.56 -65.16
C THR A 232 7.55 -16.96 -66.37
N LEU A 233 6.61 -16.05 -66.13
CA LEU A 233 5.86 -15.37 -67.20
C LEU A 233 6.77 -14.44 -68.00
N THR A 234 7.68 -13.73 -67.35
CA THR A 234 8.68 -12.89 -68.01
C THR A 234 9.52 -13.72 -68.96
N ASN A 235 10.06 -14.85 -68.49
CA ASN A 235 10.87 -15.75 -69.32
C ASN A 235 10.08 -16.30 -70.51
N LYS A 236 8.83 -16.75 -70.28
CA LYS A 236 7.94 -17.20 -71.38
C LYS A 236 7.68 -16.10 -72.40
N ASN A 237 7.48 -14.87 -71.94
CA ASN A 237 7.24 -13.72 -72.83
C ASN A 237 8.48 -13.38 -73.65
N THR A 238 9.68 -13.47 -73.06
CA THR A 238 10.94 -13.35 -73.79
C THR A 238 11.05 -14.40 -74.91
N THR A 239 10.82 -15.68 -74.59
CA THR A 239 10.84 -16.76 -75.59
C THR A 239 9.77 -16.57 -76.68
N ALA A 240 8.58 -16.11 -76.30
CA ALA A 240 7.50 -15.82 -77.26
C ALA A 240 7.92 -14.68 -78.21
N ASN A 241 8.53 -13.62 -77.70
CA ASN A 241 9.03 -12.51 -78.51
C ASN A 241 10.15 -12.97 -79.47
N GLU A 242 11.11 -13.76 -79.00
CA GLU A 242 12.13 -14.37 -79.87
C GLU A 242 11.51 -15.23 -80.97
N THR A 243 10.46 -15.98 -80.65
CA THR A 243 9.72 -16.80 -81.61
C THR A 243 8.99 -15.92 -82.64
N ILE A 244 8.37 -14.83 -82.21
CA ILE A 244 7.70 -13.85 -83.10
C ILE A 244 8.71 -13.25 -84.08
N VAL A 245 9.88 -12.85 -83.60
CA VAL A 245 10.97 -12.32 -84.44
C VAL A 245 11.37 -13.36 -85.50
N ASN A 246 11.66 -14.60 -85.08
CA ASN A 246 12.00 -15.69 -85.99
C ASN A 246 10.90 -15.99 -87.03
N ILE A 247 9.63 -15.97 -86.62
CA ILE A 247 8.50 -16.15 -87.55
C ILE A 247 8.44 -14.98 -88.54
N SER A 248 8.65 -13.75 -88.07
CA SER A 248 8.61 -12.55 -88.91
C SER A 248 9.71 -12.58 -89.99
N GLU A 249 10.92 -12.99 -89.63
CA GLU A 249 12.03 -13.21 -90.57
C GLU A 249 11.70 -14.29 -91.62
N LYS A 250 11.07 -15.40 -91.19
CA LYS A 250 10.61 -16.46 -92.10
C LYS A 250 9.49 -15.98 -93.03
N ILE A 251 8.55 -15.17 -92.54
CA ILE A 251 7.50 -14.56 -93.35
C ILE A 251 8.13 -13.62 -94.39
N GLU A 252 9.08 -12.77 -94.00
CA GLU A 252 9.77 -11.88 -94.94
C GLU A 252 10.48 -12.69 -96.05
N THR A 253 11.14 -13.78 -95.68
CA THR A 253 11.77 -14.72 -96.63
C THR A 253 10.73 -15.36 -97.55
N GLY A 254 9.59 -15.80 -97.00
CA GLY A 254 8.47 -16.37 -97.75
C GLY A 254 7.87 -15.38 -98.74
N SER A 255 7.67 -14.12 -98.33
CA SER A 255 7.17 -13.04 -99.20
C SER A 255 8.16 -12.70 -100.32
N LYS A 256 9.48 -12.74 -100.06
CA LYS A 256 10.50 -12.60 -101.11
C LYS A 256 10.39 -13.73 -102.15
N LEU A 257 10.23 -14.97 -101.68
CA LEU A 257 10.02 -16.13 -102.55
C LEU A 257 8.71 -16.04 -103.35
N ASP A 258 7.63 -15.59 -102.73
CA ASP A 258 6.33 -15.40 -103.40
C ASP A 258 6.40 -14.30 -104.47
N ASN A 259 7.05 -13.17 -104.18
CA ASN A 259 7.33 -12.14 -105.18
C ASN A 259 8.18 -12.67 -106.34
N ASP A 260 9.25 -13.43 -106.05
CA ASP A 260 10.07 -14.07 -107.08
C ASP A 260 9.26 -15.04 -107.94
N LEU A 261 8.35 -15.80 -107.33
CA LEU A 261 7.43 -16.70 -108.02
C LEU A 261 6.42 -15.91 -108.87
N GLY A 262 5.88 -14.84 -108.31
CA GLY A 262 4.96 -13.90 -108.95
C GLY A 262 5.58 -13.15 -110.12
N LEU A 263 6.90 -12.95 -110.15
CA LEU A 263 7.64 -12.46 -111.32
C LEU A 263 7.89 -13.57 -112.35
N LYS A 264 8.14 -14.80 -111.92
CA LYS A 264 8.40 -15.95 -112.81
C LYS A 264 7.15 -16.50 -113.50
N ILE A 265 5.96 -16.41 -112.87
CA ILE A 265 4.69 -16.88 -113.45
C ILE A 265 4.32 -16.10 -114.73
N PRO A 266 4.34 -14.75 -114.76
CA PRO A 266 4.17 -13.96 -115.98
C PRO A 266 5.22 -14.30 -117.02
N ILE A 267 6.50 -14.44 -116.65
CA ILE A 267 7.56 -14.85 -117.59
C ILE A 267 7.25 -16.21 -118.23
N GLY A 268 6.85 -17.21 -117.44
CA GLY A 268 6.43 -18.51 -117.94
C GLY A 268 5.16 -18.45 -118.79
N THR A 269 4.23 -17.56 -118.45
CA THR A 269 3.00 -17.32 -119.22
C THR A 269 3.31 -16.64 -120.56
N THR A 270 4.22 -15.65 -120.58
CA THR A 270 4.73 -15.01 -121.79
C THR A 270 5.45 -16.04 -122.66
N LEU A 271 6.37 -16.84 -122.10
CA LEU A 271 7.03 -17.92 -122.85
C LEU A 271 6.03 -18.93 -123.44
N LYS A 272 4.97 -19.28 -122.70
CA LYS A 272 3.89 -20.15 -123.20
C LYS A 272 3.08 -19.47 -124.31
N ASN A 273 2.77 -18.19 -124.16
CA ASN A 273 2.06 -17.40 -125.17
C ASN A 273 2.91 -17.19 -126.42
N ASP A 274 4.21 -16.94 -126.27
CA ASP A 274 5.19 -16.85 -127.35
C ASP A 274 5.32 -18.21 -128.04
N LEU A 275 5.35 -19.32 -127.30
CA LEU A 275 5.36 -20.66 -127.87
C LEU A 275 4.06 -20.95 -128.64
N ASN A 276 2.90 -20.61 -128.08
CA ASN A 276 1.61 -20.77 -128.76
C ASN A 276 1.52 -19.86 -130.00
N THR A 277 2.04 -18.64 -129.90
CA THR A 277 2.14 -17.70 -131.02
C THR A 277 3.08 -18.25 -132.07
N ASN A 278 4.23 -18.81 -131.70
CA ASN A 278 5.17 -19.45 -132.62
C ASN A 278 4.60 -20.72 -133.27
N ILE A 279 3.80 -21.51 -132.55
CA ILE A 279 3.05 -22.64 -133.12
C ILE A 279 2.01 -22.13 -134.13
N LYS A 280 1.28 -21.07 -133.79
CA LYS A 280 0.30 -20.44 -134.67
C LYS A 280 0.96 -19.80 -135.90
N THR A 281 2.08 -19.10 -135.72
CA THR A 281 2.92 -18.52 -136.77
C THR A 281 3.58 -19.60 -137.62
N GLY A 282 4.02 -20.72 -137.05
CA GLY A 282 4.52 -21.86 -137.83
C GLY A 282 3.41 -22.52 -138.67
N THR A 283 2.20 -22.57 -138.14
CA THR A 283 1.01 -23.05 -138.85
C THR A 283 0.55 -22.05 -139.93
N GLN A 284 0.66 -20.76 -139.66
CA GLN A 284 0.34 -19.70 -140.61
C GLN A 284 1.42 -19.54 -141.68
N LEU A 285 2.71 -19.64 -141.36
CA LEU A 285 3.81 -19.68 -142.33
C LEU A 285 3.71 -20.89 -143.25
N LYS A 286 3.20 -22.03 -142.77
CA LYS A 286 2.89 -23.17 -143.63
C LYS A 286 1.78 -22.86 -144.65
N THR A 287 0.81 -22.01 -144.28
CA THR A 287 -0.30 -21.55 -145.14
C THR A 287 0.12 -20.36 -146.02
N ASP A 288 0.96 -19.47 -145.51
CA ASP A 288 1.45 -18.28 -146.20
C ASP A 288 2.59 -18.62 -147.15
N LEU A 289 3.38 -19.68 -146.94
CA LEU A 289 4.31 -20.20 -147.96
C LEU A 289 3.56 -20.67 -149.23
N ILE A 290 2.26 -20.95 -149.11
CA ILE A 290 1.36 -21.28 -150.22
C ILE A 290 0.77 -20.00 -150.86
N GLU A 291 0.79 -18.84 -150.18
CA GLU A 291 0.16 -17.57 -150.62
C GLU A 291 1.09 -16.34 -150.73
N LEU A 292 2.38 -16.40 -150.35
CA LEU A 292 3.36 -15.29 -150.37
C LEU A 292 4.17 -15.17 -151.68
N ILE A 293 3.87 -16.00 -152.68
CA ILE A 293 4.36 -15.78 -154.05
C ILE A 293 3.97 -14.38 -154.61
N PRO A 294 2.92 -13.66 -154.15
CA PRO A 294 2.59 -12.33 -154.70
C PRO A 294 2.68 -11.08 -153.78
N LYS A 295 3.07 -11.09 -152.50
CA LYS A 295 2.80 -9.93 -151.57
C LYS A 295 3.95 -9.40 -150.71
N VAL A 296 5.18 -9.42 -151.24
CA VAL A 296 6.39 -8.80 -150.64
C VAL A 296 6.35 -7.27 -150.53
N GLU A 297 5.32 -6.57 -151.01
CA GLU A 297 5.37 -5.11 -151.19
C GLU A 297 4.81 -4.21 -150.07
N LYS A 298 4.27 -4.73 -148.95
CA LYS A 298 3.52 -3.87 -147.98
C LYS A 298 4.09 -3.72 -146.56
N SER A 299 5.18 -4.39 -146.21
CA SER A 299 5.79 -4.35 -144.86
C SER A 299 6.64 -3.11 -144.50
N LYS A 300 6.47 -1.96 -145.16
CA LYS A 300 7.27 -0.76 -144.87
C LYS A 300 6.58 0.29 -143.97
N SER A 301 5.26 0.21 -143.77
CA SER A 301 4.47 1.33 -143.25
C SER A 301 4.29 1.37 -141.73
N ASP A 302 4.35 0.24 -141.03
CA ASP A 302 3.72 0.16 -139.69
C ASP A 302 4.73 0.29 -138.52
N LEU A 303 6.01 0.48 -138.83
CA LEU A 303 7.09 0.60 -137.84
C LEU A 303 7.04 1.93 -137.06
N ASP A 304 6.36 2.96 -137.57
CA ASP A 304 6.38 4.32 -137.02
C ASP A 304 5.45 4.54 -135.80
N THR A 305 4.51 3.64 -135.50
CA THR A 305 3.48 3.86 -134.46
C THR A 305 3.93 3.54 -133.03
N SER A 306 5.05 2.84 -132.84
CA SER A 306 5.47 2.32 -131.51
C SER A 306 6.04 3.38 -130.54
N LYS A 307 6.22 4.63 -130.96
CA LYS A 307 6.90 5.68 -130.18
C LYS A 307 6.02 6.41 -129.15
N ILE A 308 4.70 6.33 -129.26
CA ILE A 308 3.77 7.26 -128.58
C ILE A 308 3.41 6.85 -127.13
N ASN A 309 3.52 5.57 -126.75
CA ASN A 309 2.94 5.12 -125.48
C ASN A 309 3.91 5.10 -124.28
N ALA A 310 5.16 5.55 -124.47
CA ALA A 310 6.12 5.75 -123.38
C ALA A 310 5.66 6.82 -122.37
N ASP A 311 4.72 7.69 -122.75
CA ASP A 311 4.25 8.83 -121.96
C ASP A 311 3.31 8.46 -120.78
N SER A 312 2.82 7.21 -120.68
CA SER A 312 1.89 6.79 -119.61
C SER A 312 2.52 6.55 -118.23
N SER A 313 3.85 6.51 -118.11
CA SER A 313 4.52 6.25 -116.81
C SER A 313 4.48 7.45 -115.83
N ASN A 314 3.96 8.61 -116.25
CA ASN A 314 3.92 9.83 -115.45
C ASN A 314 2.76 9.87 -114.42
N THR A 315 1.85 8.91 -114.44
CA THR A 315 0.63 8.91 -113.61
C THR A 315 0.85 8.40 -112.17
N THR A 316 1.88 7.58 -111.92
CA THR A 316 2.10 6.92 -110.61
C THR A 316 2.71 7.84 -109.54
N LEU A 317 3.27 8.99 -109.91
CA LEU A 317 3.87 9.93 -108.95
C LEU A 317 2.81 10.68 -108.10
N LEU A 318 1.55 10.73 -108.56
CA LEU A 318 0.48 11.53 -107.94
C LEU A 318 -0.12 10.90 -106.67
N GLU A 319 0.01 9.58 -106.45
CA GLU A 319 -0.63 8.88 -105.32
C GLU A 319 0.14 8.98 -104.00
N THR A 320 1.43 9.29 -104.03
CA THR A 320 2.28 9.38 -102.82
C THR A 320 1.97 10.62 -101.97
N THR A 321 1.39 11.66 -102.57
CA THR A 321 1.08 12.95 -101.90
C THR A 321 -0.14 12.86 -100.96
N ASN A 322 -1.08 11.94 -101.20
CA ASN A 322 -2.34 11.89 -100.44
C ASN A 322 -2.22 11.21 -99.05
N ASN A 323 -1.20 10.40 -98.79
CA ASN A 323 -1.05 9.68 -97.50
C ASN A 323 -0.40 10.51 -96.38
N ALA A 324 0.16 11.69 -96.69
CA ALA A 324 0.76 12.57 -95.69
C ALA A 324 -0.27 13.41 -94.92
N GLU A 325 -1.44 13.70 -95.50
CA GLU A 325 -2.46 14.57 -94.90
C GLU A 325 -3.26 13.87 -93.77
N THR A 326 -3.33 12.53 -93.77
CA THR A 326 -4.12 11.77 -92.78
C THR A 326 -3.47 11.72 -91.38
N LYS A 327 -2.13 11.76 -91.27
CA LYS A 327 -1.41 11.74 -89.97
C LYS A 327 -1.44 13.07 -89.21
N LYS A 328 -1.87 14.17 -89.85
CA LYS A 328 -1.94 15.50 -89.26
C LYS A 328 -3.18 15.70 -88.37
N GLN A 329 -4.24 14.91 -88.56
CA GLN A 329 -5.49 15.06 -87.81
C GLN A 329 -5.51 14.31 -86.45
N GLU A 330 -4.64 13.31 -86.24
CA GLU A 330 -4.60 12.53 -84.99
C GLU A 330 -3.93 13.29 -83.82
N VAL A 331 -2.98 14.17 -84.10
CA VAL A 331 -2.25 14.96 -83.08
C VAL A 331 -3.11 16.06 -82.42
N VAL A 332 -4.22 16.46 -83.05
CA VAL A 332 -5.10 17.53 -82.55
C VAL A 332 -6.06 17.04 -81.45
N VAL A 333 -6.29 15.72 -81.33
CA VAL A 333 -7.22 15.14 -80.34
C VAL A 333 -6.58 14.98 -78.96
N GLU A 334 -5.26 14.72 -78.88
CA GLU A 334 -4.56 14.51 -77.60
C GLU A 334 -4.33 15.80 -76.78
N CYS A 335 -4.20 16.96 -77.43
CA CYS A 335 -4.01 18.23 -76.72
C CYS A 335 -5.25 18.70 -75.93
N LYS A 336 -6.47 18.28 -76.30
CA LYS A 336 -7.70 18.65 -75.57
C LYS A 336 -7.83 17.99 -74.19
N VAL A 337 -7.17 16.84 -73.96
CA VAL A 337 -7.25 16.11 -72.67
C VAL A 337 -6.28 16.69 -71.63
N ALA A 338 -5.25 17.42 -72.05
CA ALA A 338 -4.28 18.05 -71.16
C ALA A 338 -4.82 19.32 -70.49
N ASP A 339 -5.64 20.12 -71.19
CA ASP A 339 -6.19 21.38 -70.69
C ASP A 339 -7.24 21.19 -69.57
N GLU A 340 -8.01 20.09 -69.60
CA GLU A 340 -9.01 19.77 -68.56
C GLU A 340 -8.36 19.42 -67.19
N LYS A 341 -7.15 18.86 -67.19
CA LYS A 341 -6.42 18.47 -65.96
C LYS A 341 -5.76 19.65 -65.25
N ILE A 342 -5.41 20.72 -65.96
CA ILE A 342 -4.84 21.95 -65.38
C ILE A 342 -5.92 22.75 -64.62
N LYS A 343 -7.19 22.61 -65.00
CA LYS A 343 -8.32 23.30 -64.34
C LYS A 343 -8.65 22.75 -62.95
N GLN A 344 -8.38 21.47 -62.68
CA GLN A 344 -8.61 20.82 -61.38
C GLN A 344 -7.53 21.15 -60.32
N MET A 345 -6.36 21.66 -60.72
CA MET A 345 -5.29 22.05 -59.78
C MET A 345 -5.53 23.41 -59.10
N ASN A 346 -6.49 24.21 -59.57
CA ASN A 346 -6.80 25.55 -59.04
C ASN A 346 -7.89 25.58 -57.95
N GLU A 347 -8.32 24.43 -57.42
CA GLU A 347 -9.32 24.34 -56.33
C GLU A 347 -8.72 24.03 -54.94
N PHE A 348 -7.40 23.97 -54.79
CA PHE A 348 -6.78 23.89 -53.45
C PHE A 348 -6.72 25.27 -52.81
N GLY A 349 -7.57 25.47 -51.80
CA GLY A 349 -7.76 26.71 -51.06
C GLY A 349 -6.58 27.14 -50.16
N ASP A 350 -6.86 28.21 -49.42
CA ASP A 350 -5.96 29.07 -48.66
C ASP A 350 -4.96 28.36 -47.71
N VAL A 351 -3.66 28.56 -47.96
CA VAL A 351 -2.50 28.05 -47.19
C VAL A 351 -2.35 28.72 -45.80
N THR A 352 -3.13 29.75 -45.49
CA THR A 352 -2.90 30.61 -44.33
C THR A 352 -3.33 30.00 -42.97
N GLU A 353 -4.21 28.98 -42.93
CA GLU A 353 -4.56 28.28 -41.67
C GLU A 353 -3.53 27.21 -41.25
N VAL A 354 -2.95 26.47 -42.20
CA VAL A 354 -1.90 25.46 -41.92
C VAL A 354 -0.65 26.11 -41.31
N VAL A 355 -0.36 27.36 -41.67
CA VAL A 355 0.75 28.14 -41.11
C VAL A 355 0.52 28.52 -39.64
N LYS A 356 -0.74 28.73 -39.21
CA LYS A 356 -1.07 29.04 -37.81
C LYS A 356 -0.89 27.84 -36.89
N ASP A 357 -1.38 26.67 -37.29
CA ASP A 357 -1.25 25.44 -36.49
C ASP A 357 0.20 24.99 -36.34
N VAL A 358 1.00 25.12 -37.41
CA VAL A 358 2.44 24.81 -37.38
C VAL A 358 3.23 25.80 -36.50
N THR A 359 2.76 27.05 -36.37
CA THR A 359 3.39 28.05 -35.50
C THR A 359 3.06 27.81 -34.02
N LEU A 360 1.82 27.46 -33.69
CA LEU A 360 1.44 27.09 -32.32
C LEU A 360 2.13 25.80 -31.84
N LEU A 361 2.20 24.78 -32.71
CA LEU A 361 2.95 23.54 -32.43
C LEU A 361 4.44 23.78 -32.20
N LYS A 362 5.07 24.74 -32.90
CA LYS A 362 6.48 25.11 -32.67
C LYS A 362 6.71 25.70 -31.28
N GLU A 363 5.80 26.56 -30.82
CA GLU A 363 5.93 27.23 -29.51
C GLU A 363 5.62 26.27 -28.34
N GLU A 364 4.65 25.37 -28.52
CA GLU A 364 4.34 24.30 -27.56
C GLU A 364 5.50 23.31 -27.42
N VAL A 365 6.11 22.91 -28.55
CA VAL A 365 7.32 22.06 -28.57
C VAL A 365 8.54 22.75 -27.95
N LYS A 366 8.67 24.07 -28.08
CA LYS A 366 9.77 24.85 -27.49
C LYS A 366 9.64 24.95 -25.97
N THR A 367 8.42 25.12 -25.48
CA THR A 367 8.09 25.14 -24.04
C THR A 367 8.27 23.77 -23.40
N ALA A 368 7.84 22.70 -24.07
CA ALA A 368 8.04 21.32 -23.60
C ALA A 368 9.52 20.86 -23.60
N ARG A 369 10.41 21.57 -24.30
CA ARG A 369 11.85 21.27 -24.40
C ARG A 369 12.72 22.16 -23.52
N ASP A 370 12.13 23.10 -22.78
CA ASP A 370 12.83 24.02 -21.87
C ASP A 370 14.02 24.75 -22.53
N ASN A 371 13.85 25.13 -23.81
CA ASN A 371 14.87 25.74 -24.67
C ASN A 371 16.11 24.89 -25.03
N GLU A 372 16.15 23.60 -24.68
CA GLU A 372 17.24 22.71 -25.10
C GLU A 372 16.98 22.09 -26.48
N THR A 373 17.90 22.35 -27.43
CA THR A 373 17.78 21.92 -28.84
C THR A 373 18.39 20.55 -29.12
N ASP A 374 19.25 20.04 -28.23
CA ASP A 374 19.98 18.79 -28.41
C ASP A 374 19.38 17.66 -27.57
N LEU A 375 19.08 16.53 -28.22
CA LEU A 375 18.48 15.36 -27.58
C LEU A 375 19.46 14.70 -26.60
N ASN A 376 20.76 14.70 -26.91
CA ASN A 376 21.77 14.04 -26.07
C ASN A 376 22.02 14.82 -24.77
N ALA A 377 22.06 16.16 -24.82
CA ALA A 377 22.16 17.03 -23.65
C ALA A 377 21.00 16.80 -22.66
N ARG A 378 19.77 16.71 -23.17
CA ARG A 378 18.57 16.40 -22.38
C ARG A 378 18.66 15.00 -21.74
N LEU A 379 19.09 14.01 -22.52
CA LEU A 379 19.22 12.63 -22.04
C LEU A 379 20.28 12.52 -20.94
N GLU A 380 21.41 13.20 -21.06
CA GLU A 380 22.47 13.20 -20.04
C GLU A 380 22.07 13.97 -18.78
N ARG A 381 21.32 15.08 -18.89
CA ARG A 381 20.76 15.79 -17.73
C ARG A 381 19.74 14.92 -16.99
N ASP A 382 18.79 14.32 -17.70
CA ASP A 382 17.76 13.48 -17.10
C ASP A 382 18.39 12.22 -16.48
N LYS A 383 19.39 11.61 -17.15
CA LYS A 383 20.23 10.53 -16.59
C LYS A 383 20.97 10.97 -15.34
N THR A 384 21.53 12.18 -15.30
CA THR A 384 22.22 12.73 -14.12
C THR A 384 21.25 12.97 -12.96
N ASN A 385 20.06 13.50 -13.23
CA ASN A 385 19.02 13.72 -12.23
C ASN A 385 18.46 12.39 -11.69
N ILE A 386 18.26 11.40 -12.56
CA ILE A 386 17.87 10.05 -12.19
C ILE A 386 18.98 9.39 -11.35
N LEU A 387 20.25 9.47 -11.77
CA LEU A 387 21.38 8.94 -10.99
C LEU A 387 21.49 9.60 -9.61
N LYS A 388 21.29 10.92 -9.53
CA LYS A 388 21.31 11.65 -8.27
C LYS A 388 20.19 11.16 -7.33
N LYS A 389 18.98 10.96 -7.86
CA LYS A 389 17.85 10.40 -7.10
C LYS A 389 18.08 8.95 -6.66
N PHE A 390 18.76 8.14 -7.49
CA PHE A 390 19.16 6.78 -7.14
C PHE A 390 20.25 6.74 -6.07
N ASN A 391 21.24 7.64 -6.15
CA ASN A 391 22.29 7.76 -5.15
C ASN A 391 21.76 8.29 -3.81
N GLU A 392 20.73 9.14 -3.82
CA GLU A 392 19.99 9.56 -2.62
C GLU A 392 19.20 8.40 -1.98
N LEU A 393 18.80 7.37 -2.74
CA LEU A 393 18.18 6.13 -2.22
C LEU A 393 19.21 5.09 -1.73
N ASP A 394 20.49 5.29 -2.05
CA ASP A 394 21.57 4.29 -1.89
C ASP A 394 22.01 4.08 -0.42
N ASN A 395 21.63 4.97 0.50
CA ASN A 395 21.93 4.86 1.93
C ASN A 395 20.79 4.23 2.78
N GLN A 396 19.60 4.03 2.21
CA GLN A 396 18.47 3.38 2.88
C GLN A 396 18.36 1.86 2.62
N ASP A 397 19.04 1.35 1.60
CA ASP A 397 18.87 -0.04 1.19
C ASP A 397 19.66 -1.00 2.08
N ILE A 398 18.99 -1.49 3.12
CA ILE A 398 19.53 -2.51 4.02
C ILE A 398 19.97 -3.77 3.25
N PHE A 399 19.33 -4.11 2.13
CA PHE A 399 19.72 -5.24 1.30
C PHE A 399 21.07 -5.01 0.60
N LYS A 400 21.41 -3.75 0.29
CA LYS A 400 22.72 -3.41 -0.27
C LYS A 400 23.83 -3.60 0.76
N ILE A 401 23.63 -3.12 2.00
CA ILE A 401 24.60 -3.35 3.09
C ILE A 401 24.79 -4.86 3.32
N THR A 402 23.70 -5.64 3.33
CA THR A 402 23.73 -7.10 3.42
C THR A 402 24.47 -7.75 2.26
N LYS A 403 24.29 -7.28 1.03
CA LYS A 403 24.98 -7.82 -0.15
C LYS A 403 26.49 -7.60 -0.09
N ASP A 404 26.91 -6.46 0.45
CA ASP A 404 28.33 -6.06 0.54
C ASP A 404 28.96 -6.43 1.90
N ILE A 405 28.29 -7.24 2.73
CA ILE A 405 28.69 -7.52 4.12
C ILE A 405 29.92 -8.44 4.22
N LYS A 406 30.27 -9.16 3.16
CA LYS A 406 31.35 -10.16 3.18
C LYS A 406 32.70 -9.53 3.49
N ASN A 407 33.49 -10.15 4.38
CA ASN A 407 34.81 -9.70 4.83
C ASN A 407 34.83 -8.32 5.49
N LYS A 408 33.73 -7.92 6.14
CA LYS A 408 33.63 -6.62 6.83
C LYS A 408 33.96 -6.71 8.31
N ASN A 409 34.51 -5.63 8.85
CA ASN A 409 34.67 -5.42 10.28
C ASN A 409 33.42 -4.73 10.81
N ILE A 410 32.73 -5.36 11.75
CA ILE A 410 31.41 -4.93 12.23
C ILE A 410 31.45 -4.72 13.73
N LYS A 411 30.98 -3.56 14.16
CA LYS A 411 30.81 -3.22 15.57
C LYS A 411 29.33 -3.26 15.93
N ILE A 412 28.98 -4.01 16.98
CA ILE A 412 27.63 -3.96 17.56
C ILE A 412 27.71 -3.14 18.85
N LEU A 413 26.90 -2.09 18.93
CA LEU A 413 26.76 -1.19 20.07
C LEU A 413 25.32 -1.28 20.59
N GLY A 414 25.15 -1.10 21.90
CA GLY A 414 23.82 -1.12 22.50
C GLY A 414 23.84 -1.20 24.01
N ASP A 415 22.68 -1.55 24.57
CA ASP A 415 22.43 -1.63 26.00
C ASP A 415 22.49 -3.08 26.56
N SER A 416 21.76 -3.36 27.63
CA SER A 416 21.68 -4.69 28.27
C SER A 416 21.09 -5.76 27.35
N ILE A 417 20.19 -5.38 26.43
CA ILE A 417 19.57 -6.30 25.47
C ILE A 417 20.60 -6.72 24.42
N GLY A 418 21.40 -5.78 23.92
CA GLY A 418 22.53 -6.09 23.04
C GLY A 418 23.62 -6.90 23.75
N ALA A 419 23.88 -6.59 25.02
CA ALA A 419 24.88 -7.29 25.83
C ALA A 419 24.45 -8.74 26.12
N GLY A 420 23.15 -9.03 26.16
CA GLY A 420 22.59 -10.37 26.33
C GLY A 420 22.12 -10.71 27.73
N VAL A 421 21.82 -9.72 28.57
CA VAL A 421 21.27 -9.96 29.92
C VAL A 421 19.99 -10.81 29.82
N GLY A 422 19.85 -11.84 30.66
CA GLY A 422 18.70 -12.76 30.61
C GLY A 422 18.89 -13.99 29.72
N GLY A 423 19.94 -14.00 28.88
CA GLY A 423 20.31 -15.15 28.06
C GLY A 423 21.22 -16.13 28.81
N THR A 424 21.14 -17.41 28.43
CA THR A 424 21.94 -18.47 29.03
C THR A 424 23.44 -18.19 28.85
N GLY A 425 24.18 -18.27 29.95
CA GLY A 425 25.63 -18.07 29.94
C GLY A 425 26.09 -16.62 29.78
N TYR A 426 25.18 -15.63 29.88
CA TYR A 426 25.56 -14.22 29.91
C TYR A 426 26.60 -13.93 31.01
N SER A 427 27.74 -13.37 30.59
CA SER A 427 28.80 -12.94 31.50
C SER A 427 29.61 -11.81 30.88
N ALA A 428 29.59 -10.62 31.49
CA ALA A 428 30.37 -9.46 31.07
C ALA A 428 31.82 -9.55 31.60
N THR A 429 32.56 -10.57 31.17
CA THR A 429 33.94 -10.84 31.63
C THR A 429 34.99 -10.83 30.53
N GLY A 430 34.60 -10.57 29.28
CA GLY A 430 35.48 -10.57 28.10
C GLY A 430 36.35 -9.33 27.95
N GLU A 431 36.63 -8.98 26.70
CA GLU A 431 37.36 -7.76 26.30
C GLU A 431 36.83 -6.50 27.00
N ILE A 432 37.73 -5.64 27.50
CA ILE A 432 37.37 -4.34 28.05
C ILE A 432 36.92 -3.42 26.92
N ILE A 433 35.71 -2.87 27.05
CA ILE A 433 35.10 -1.96 26.06
C ILE A 433 35.46 -0.52 26.42
N VAL A 434 34.99 -0.03 27.56
CA VAL A 434 35.23 1.33 28.08
C VAL A 434 35.26 1.28 29.61
N GLY A 435 36.33 1.82 30.22
CA GLY A 435 36.50 1.82 31.67
C GLY A 435 36.53 0.40 32.22
N ASN A 436 35.60 0.06 33.12
CA ASN A 436 35.46 -1.28 33.69
C ASN A 436 34.42 -2.14 32.96
N ASN A 437 33.77 -1.62 31.91
CA ASN A 437 32.76 -2.37 31.16
C ASN A 437 33.45 -3.38 30.24
N LYS A 438 32.92 -4.61 30.21
CA LYS A 438 33.49 -5.73 29.46
C LYS A 438 32.43 -6.38 28.59
N SER A 439 32.85 -6.95 27.46
CA SER A 439 31.97 -7.64 26.53
C SER A 439 31.48 -8.99 27.08
N ASN A 440 30.31 -9.41 26.60
CA ASN A 440 29.82 -10.76 26.71
C ASN A 440 30.22 -11.56 25.45
N GLU A 441 31.24 -12.40 25.56
CA GLU A 441 31.81 -13.10 24.40
C GLU A 441 31.04 -14.38 24.03
N THR A 442 30.37 -15.03 24.99
CA THR A 442 29.83 -16.39 24.77
C THR A 442 28.36 -16.56 25.17
N GLY A 443 27.78 -15.64 25.93
CA GLY A 443 26.40 -15.76 26.37
C GLY A 443 25.42 -15.73 25.19
N HIS A 444 24.34 -16.49 25.32
CA HIS A 444 23.31 -16.59 24.29
C HIS A 444 22.53 -15.28 24.18
N CYS A 445 22.68 -14.57 23.06
CA CYS A 445 21.89 -13.38 22.76
C CYS A 445 21.84 -13.11 21.26
N TRP A 446 20.93 -12.25 20.83
CA TRP A 446 20.73 -11.96 19.40
C TRP A 446 22.01 -11.42 18.73
N ALA A 447 22.77 -10.58 19.45
CA ALA A 447 23.98 -9.94 18.95
C ALA A 447 25.12 -10.96 18.77
N ASN A 448 25.26 -11.91 19.70
CA ASN A 448 26.24 -12.99 19.60
C ASN A 448 25.85 -14.03 18.55
N SER A 449 24.57 -14.41 18.47
CA SER A 449 24.06 -15.29 17.40
C SER A 449 24.27 -14.67 16.02
N PHE A 450 24.06 -13.36 15.88
CA PHE A 450 24.33 -12.66 14.62
C PHE A 450 25.82 -12.54 14.31
N ARG A 451 26.65 -12.24 15.32
CA ARG A 451 28.11 -12.26 15.22
C ARG A 451 28.60 -13.60 14.68
N ASP A 452 28.21 -14.70 15.31
CA ASP A 452 28.65 -16.05 14.94
C ASP A 452 28.16 -16.44 13.54
N TYR A 453 26.93 -16.05 13.18
CA TYR A 453 26.40 -16.23 11.83
C TYR A 453 27.24 -15.47 10.78
N LEU A 454 27.55 -14.19 11.01
CA LEU A 454 28.33 -13.39 10.07
C LEU A 454 29.79 -13.85 9.96
N GLN A 455 30.42 -14.23 11.09
CA GLN A 455 31.77 -14.78 11.10
C GLN A 455 31.84 -16.08 10.31
N SER A 456 30.89 -17.01 10.54
CA SER A 456 30.90 -18.32 9.91
C SER A 456 30.52 -18.30 8.42
N LYS A 457 29.53 -17.49 8.02
CA LYS A 457 28.99 -17.50 6.64
C LYS A 457 29.61 -16.44 5.73
N TYR A 458 30.01 -15.30 6.29
CA TYR A 458 30.46 -14.14 5.51
C TYR A 458 31.91 -13.73 5.78
N ASN A 459 32.61 -14.48 6.64
CA ASN A 459 34.01 -14.21 7.01
C ASN A 459 34.20 -12.78 7.55
N CYS A 460 33.20 -12.26 8.24
CA CYS A 460 33.27 -10.96 8.90
C CYS A 460 34.09 -11.05 10.19
N ILE A 461 34.60 -9.94 10.68
CA ILE A 461 35.10 -9.81 12.06
C ILE A 461 34.06 -8.97 12.80
N VAL A 462 33.38 -9.57 13.77
CA VAL A 462 32.26 -8.92 14.44
C VAL A 462 32.54 -8.84 15.94
N LYS A 463 32.40 -7.64 16.52
CA LYS A 463 32.58 -7.40 17.96
C LYS A 463 31.28 -6.90 18.59
N ASN A 464 30.76 -7.65 19.57
CA ASN A 464 29.65 -7.22 20.40
C ASN A 464 30.17 -6.38 21.58
N TRP A 465 30.00 -5.06 21.47
CA TRP A 465 30.40 -4.06 22.45
C TRP A 465 29.18 -3.34 23.05
N SER A 466 28.03 -4.00 23.09
CA SER A 466 26.88 -3.54 23.88
C SER A 466 27.17 -3.65 25.38
N VAL A 467 26.63 -2.72 26.16
CA VAL A 467 26.90 -2.61 27.60
C VAL A 467 25.62 -2.41 28.39
N SER A 468 25.45 -3.20 29.44
CA SER A 468 24.26 -3.14 30.31
C SER A 468 24.05 -1.76 30.92
N GLY A 469 22.82 -1.26 30.85
CA GLY A 469 22.40 0.02 31.44
C GLY A 469 22.77 1.27 30.63
N TRP A 470 23.43 1.13 29.47
CA TRP A 470 23.75 2.28 28.63
C TRP A 470 22.51 2.87 27.95
N LYS A 471 22.50 4.20 27.84
CA LYS A 471 21.57 5.02 27.03
C LYS A 471 22.35 5.61 25.85
N SER A 472 21.63 6.24 24.92
CA SER A 472 22.25 6.85 23.72
C SER A 472 23.41 7.81 24.03
N SER A 473 23.32 8.58 25.11
CA SER A 473 24.35 9.57 25.47
C SER A 473 25.64 8.94 26.00
N ASP A 474 25.58 7.72 26.52
CA ASP A 474 26.79 6.96 26.89
C ASP A 474 27.55 6.51 25.64
N ILE A 475 26.84 6.19 24.55
CA ILE A 475 27.46 5.91 23.23
C ILE A 475 28.12 7.18 22.71
N VAL A 476 27.41 8.31 22.68
CA VAL A 476 27.96 9.59 22.19
C VAL A 476 29.20 10.01 22.97
N THR A 477 29.17 9.88 24.31
CA THR A 477 30.30 10.24 25.18
C THR A 477 31.56 9.43 24.86
N ASN A 478 31.41 8.19 24.41
CA ASN A 478 32.51 7.26 24.19
C ASN A 478 32.71 6.91 22.70
N ILE A 479 32.09 7.65 21.78
CA ILE A 479 31.93 7.24 20.38
C ILE A 479 33.26 6.99 19.66
N SER A 480 34.29 7.80 19.94
CA SER A 480 35.63 7.68 19.37
C SER A 480 36.42 6.48 19.89
N THR A 481 36.04 5.93 21.04
CA THR A 481 36.61 4.67 21.56
C THR A 481 35.85 3.47 21.00
N LEU A 482 34.53 3.59 20.86
CA LEU A 482 33.65 2.50 20.44
C LEU A 482 33.77 2.18 18.95
N ILE A 483 33.91 3.22 18.12
CA ILE A 483 34.03 3.11 16.67
C ILE A 483 35.46 3.44 16.28
N THR A 484 36.14 2.47 15.67
CA THR A 484 37.56 2.54 15.34
C THR A 484 37.76 2.67 13.84
N GLU A 485 38.96 3.08 13.43
CA GLU A 485 39.33 3.20 12.01
C GLU A 485 39.18 1.90 11.22
N THR A 486 39.34 0.75 11.88
CA THR A 486 39.22 -0.56 11.25
C THR A 486 37.79 -1.01 11.01
N ASP A 487 36.80 -0.42 11.70
CA ASP A 487 35.41 -0.81 11.53
C ASP A 487 34.89 -0.37 10.14
N ASP A 488 34.02 -1.15 9.52
CA ASP A 488 33.34 -0.81 8.27
C ASP A 488 31.86 -0.45 8.53
N ILE A 489 31.22 -1.23 9.41
CA ILE A 489 29.78 -1.15 9.68
C ILE A 489 29.56 -1.10 11.20
N VAL A 490 28.70 -0.20 11.63
CA VAL A 490 28.26 -0.06 13.02
C VAL A 490 26.78 -0.45 13.09
N ILE A 491 26.43 -1.34 14.00
CA ILE A 491 25.06 -1.74 14.28
C ILE A 491 24.74 -1.24 15.69
N CYS A 492 23.78 -0.33 15.82
CA CYS A 492 23.47 0.34 17.07
C CYS A 492 22.05 0.03 17.53
N ALA A 493 21.91 -0.82 18.55
CA ALA A 493 20.64 -1.17 19.18
C ALA A 493 20.51 -0.45 20.53
N ILE A 494 19.84 0.71 20.54
CA ILE A 494 19.79 1.60 21.70
C ILE A 494 18.44 2.31 21.79
N GLY A 495 18.07 2.77 22.99
CA GLY A 495 16.88 3.58 23.23
C GLY A 495 15.98 3.04 24.33
N ALA A 496 16.16 1.78 24.74
CA ALA A 496 15.36 1.19 25.82
C ALA A 496 15.58 1.96 27.14
N ASN A 497 16.84 2.20 27.51
CA ASN A 497 17.16 2.95 28.72
C ASN A 497 16.83 4.45 28.63
N ASN A 498 16.58 4.98 27.44
CA ASN A 498 16.12 6.36 27.27
C ASN A 498 14.68 6.54 27.76
N CYS A 499 13.87 5.48 27.86
CA CYS A 499 12.54 5.54 28.45
C CYS A 499 12.56 5.93 29.94
N TYR A 500 13.67 5.70 30.64
CA TYR A 500 13.77 5.93 32.08
C TYR A 500 14.30 7.30 32.47
N ILE A 501 14.61 8.19 31.52
CA ILE A 501 15.14 9.53 31.80
C ILE A 501 14.17 10.61 31.34
N GLU A 502 14.13 11.71 32.08
CA GLU A 502 13.36 12.89 31.71
C GLU A 502 13.87 13.44 30.37
N ASN A 503 12.97 13.81 29.45
CA ASN A 503 13.30 14.23 28.08
C ASN A 503 14.09 13.19 27.26
N GLY A 504 13.97 11.91 27.59
CA GLY A 504 14.75 10.83 26.96
C GLY A 504 14.55 10.67 25.45
N THR A 505 13.37 10.98 24.93
CA THR A 505 13.08 10.99 23.48
C THR A 505 13.84 12.11 22.77
N THR A 506 13.82 13.33 23.30
CA THR A 506 14.58 14.46 22.74
C THR A 506 16.09 14.18 22.77
N LEU A 507 16.59 13.60 23.87
CA LEU A 507 17.99 13.20 23.97
C LEU A 507 18.34 12.11 22.94
N LEU A 508 17.50 11.08 22.82
CA LEU A 508 17.69 10.01 21.85
C LEU A 508 17.75 10.57 20.42
N GLU A 509 16.81 11.45 20.03
CA GLU A 509 16.82 12.08 18.71
C GLU A 509 18.13 12.83 18.43
N SER A 510 18.62 13.62 19.39
CA SER A 510 19.89 14.33 19.25
C SER A 510 21.06 13.38 19.10
N ASP A 511 21.13 12.35 19.95
CA ASP A 511 22.25 11.41 20.00
C ASP A 511 22.32 10.53 18.74
N ILE A 512 21.17 10.10 18.18
CA ILE A 512 21.15 9.35 16.91
C ILE A 512 21.73 10.19 15.78
N LYS A 513 21.43 11.50 15.72
CA LYS A 513 22.03 12.42 14.74
C LYS A 513 23.54 12.49 14.92
N THR A 514 24.01 12.68 16.14
CA THR A 514 25.45 12.72 16.44
C THR A 514 26.17 11.41 16.09
N ILE A 515 25.57 10.25 16.37
CA ILE A 515 26.13 8.95 16.02
C ILE A 515 26.22 8.80 14.50
N ASN A 516 25.16 9.17 13.77
CA ASN A 516 25.15 9.13 12.30
C ASN A 516 26.22 10.03 11.71
N GLU A 517 26.27 11.30 12.13
CA GLU A 517 27.26 12.28 11.68
C GLU A 517 28.70 11.80 11.94
N TYR A 518 28.95 11.19 13.11
CA TYR A 518 30.26 10.62 13.40
C TYR A 518 30.61 9.48 12.44
N CYS A 519 29.68 8.55 12.18
CA CYS A 519 29.89 7.45 11.24
C CYS A 519 30.15 7.96 9.82
N GLU A 520 29.36 8.91 9.33
CA GLU A 520 29.52 9.52 8.00
C GLU A 520 30.88 10.21 7.85
N ASN A 521 31.29 10.99 8.85
CA ASN A 521 32.57 11.69 8.85
C ASN A 521 33.79 10.74 8.85
N HIS A 522 33.62 9.49 9.30
CA HIS A 522 34.66 8.46 9.29
C HIS A 522 34.42 7.39 8.21
N ASN A 523 33.54 7.67 7.23
CA ASN A 523 33.21 6.78 6.12
C ASN A 523 32.75 5.38 6.58
N LYS A 524 31.98 5.33 7.66
CA LYS A 524 31.38 4.12 8.23
C LYS A 524 29.91 4.05 7.87
N LYS A 525 29.38 2.84 7.64
CA LYS A 525 27.93 2.63 7.53
C LYS A 525 27.35 2.37 8.91
N VAL A 526 26.18 2.93 9.21
CA VAL A 526 25.48 2.65 10.47
C VAL A 526 24.08 2.09 10.21
N ILE A 527 23.68 1.12 11.02
CA ILE A 527 22.34 0.55 11.06
C ILE A 527 21.82 0.72 12.48
N PHE A 528 20.70 1.42 12.63
CA PHE A 528 20.02 1.52 13.92
C PHE A 528 18.98 0.41 14.08
N ILE A 529 18.83 -0.11 15.29
CA ILE A 529 17.87 -1.17 15.61
C ILE A 529 17.02 -0.70 16.80
N GLY A 530 15.69 -0.82 16.67
CA GLY A 530 14.79 -0.67 17.80
C GLY A 530 15.01 -1.76 18.86
N THR A 531 14.47 -1.59 20.06
CA THR A 531 14.62 -2.57 21.16
C THR A 531 13.29 -3.20 21.54
N ILE A 532 13.32 -4.42 22.10
CA ILE A 532 12.11 -5.12 22.56
C ILE A 532 12.07 -5.09 24.09
N GLN A 533 11.04 -4.46 24.68
CA GLN A 533 10.77 -4.52 26.12
C GLN A 533 9.26 -4.61 26.33
N THR A 534 8.83 -5.40 27.32
CA THR A 534 7.43 -5.40 27.76
C THR A 534 7.27 -4.34 28.85
N LEU A 535 6.85 -3.14 28.49
CA LEU A 535 6.44 -2.17 29.50
C LEU A 535 5.09 -2.62 30.10
N THR A 536 5.12 -3.51 31.09
CA THR A 536 3.99 -3.74 31.98
C THR A 536 3.96 -2.71 33.11
N SER A 537 2.80 -2.57 33.74
CA SER A 537 2.33 -1.47 34.61
C SER A 537 3.24 -1.00 35.77
N SER A 538 4.34 -1.70 36.06
CA SER A 538 5.36 -1.31 37.04
C SER A 538 6.17 -0.06 36.61
N HIS A 539 6.15 0.30 35.32
CA HIS A 539 6.94 1.40 34.74
C HIS A 539 6.10 2.54 34.15
N GLU A 540 4.79 2.56 34.38
CA GLU A 540 3.86 3.64 33.94
C GLU A 540 4.20 5.03 34.50
N ASN A 541 5.11 5.12 35.47
CA ASN A 541 5.51 6.36 36.13
C ASN A 541 6.21 7.40 35.23
N LYS A 542 6.47 7.14 33.94
CA LYS A 542 7.18 8.11 33.05
C LYS A 542 6.57 8.33 31.64
N GLY A 543 5.46 7.69 31.29
CA GLY A 543 4.66 8.03 30.11
C GLY A 543 5.24 7.76 28.70
N ILE A 544 6.48 7.27 28.55
CA ILE A 544 7.09 6.93 27.25
C ILE A 544 6.97 5.43 26.99
N LYS A 545 6.33 5.03 25.88
CA LYS A 545 6.21 3.63 25.46
C LYS A 545 7.35 3.23 24.52
N MET A 546 7.69 1.94 24.46
CA MET A 546 8.67 1.43 23.48
C MET A 546 8.22 1.65 22.03
N GLU A 547 6.91 1.69 21.79
CA GLU A 547 6.36 2.10 20.50
C GLU A 547 6.75 3.54 20.14
N ASP A 548 6.77 4.46 21.12
CA ASP A 548 7.19 5.84 20.91
C ASP A 548 8.68 5.92 20.54
N ILE A 549 9.51 5.08 21.17
CA ILE A 549 10.94 4.96 20.83
C ILE A 549 11.15 4.41 19.42
N ASP A 550 10.48 3.31 19.03
CA ASP A 550 10.60 2.74 17.68
C ASP A 550 10.13 3.74 16.61
N ASN A 551 9.01 4.45 16.87
CA ASN A 551 8.49 5.48 15.99
C ASN A 551 9.43 6.69 15.88
N LEU A 552 10.05 7.11 16.98
CA LEU A 552 11.04 8.17 16.99
C LEU A 552 12.27 7.76 16.18
N LEU A 553 12.85 6.58 16.46
CA LEU A 553 14.00 6.06 15.73
C LEU A 553 13.69 6.00 14.23
N ARG A 554 12.55 5.41 13.85
CA ARG A 554 12.08 5.38 12.46
C ARG A 554 12.04 6.76 11.83
N LYS A 555 11.44 7.75 12.51
CA LYS A 555 11.33 9.13 12.01
C LYS A 555 12.71 9.75 11.81
N VAL A 556 13.57 9.66 12.82
CA VAL A 556 14.91 10.27 12.80
C VAL A 556 15.78 9.62 11.72
N THR A 557 15.80 8.29 11.63
CA THR A 557 16.61 7.58 10.64
C THR A 557 16.09 7.79 9.22
N THR A 558 14.78 7.92 9.03
CA THR A 558 14.19 8.30 7.73
C THR A 558 14.65 9.69 7.30
N ASN A 559 14.64 10.66 8.24
CA ASN A 559 15.10 12.01 7.97
C ASN A 559 16.60 12.09 7.68
N LEU A 560 17.39 11.24 8.34
CA LEU A 560 18.85 11.12 8.12
C LEU A 560 19.21 10.25 6.92
N ASN A 561 18.23 9.62 6.26
CA ASN A 561 18.45 8.72 5.15
C ASN A 561 19.38 7.52 5.50
N VAL A 562 19.20 6.95 6.70
CA VAL A 562 20.03 5.87 7.24
C VAL A 562 19.21 4.63 7.57
N CYS A 563 19.85 3.45 7.48
CA CYS A 563 19.19 2.16 7.68
C CYS A 563 18.65 1.99 9.10
N PHE A 564 17.42 1.49 9.22
CA PHE A 564 16.75 1.21 10.47
C PHE A 564 16.02 -0.13 10.45
N ILE A 565 16.21 -0.93 11.50
CA ILE A 565 15.50 -2.19 11.74
C ILE A 565 14.46 -1.96 12.83
N PRO A 566 13.15 -1.98 12.50
CA PRO A 566 12.08 -1.69 13.45
C PRO A 566 11.76 -2.91 14.31
N MET A 567 12.73 -3.35 15.12
CA MET A 567 12.66 -4.62 15.84
C MET A 567 11.44 -4.72 16.76
N TYR A 568 11.06 -3.62 17.42
CA TYR A 568 9.85 -3.59 18.25
C TYR A 568 8.61 -3.95 17.44
N LYS A 569 8.46 -3.34 16.26
CA LYS A 569 7.34 -3.64 15.36
C LYS A 569 7.41 -5.09 14.85
N LEU A 570 8.58 -5.54 14.39
CA LEU A 570 8.76 -6.90 13.86
C LEU A 570 8.41 -7.96 14.91
N PHE A 571 8.82 -7.73 16.15
CA PHE A 571 8.56 -8.63 17.26
C PHE A 571 7.09 -8.63 17.69
N ASN A 572 6.43 -7.46 17.74
CA ASN A 572 5.00 -7.40 18.03
C ASN A 572 4.13 -7.97 16.91
N ASP A 573 4.48 -7.73 15.65
CA ASP A 573 3.85 -8.41 14.51
C ASP A 573 4.01 -9.93 14.66
N TYR A 574 5.20 -10.40 15.05
CA TYR A 574 5.45 -11.82 15.32
C TYR A 574 4.55 -12.37 16.41
N LEU A 575 4.44 -11.71 17.57
CA LEU A 575 3.56 -12.13 18.66
C LEU A 575 2.09 -12.16 18.20
N LEU A 576 1.66 -11.12 17.49
CA LEU A 576 0.30 -11.02 16.97
C LEU A 576 -0.02 -12.16 16.00
N TYR A 577 0.84 -12.42 15.02
CA TYR A 577 0.59 -13.44 14.00
C TYR A 577 0.82 -14.87 14.48
N SER A 578 1.73 -15.07 15.44
CA SER A 578 1.97 -16.38 16.04
C SER A 578 0.88 -16.73 17.06
N GLY A 579 0.28 -15.73 17.72
CA GLY A 579 -0.64 -15.92 18.83
C GLY A 579 0.05 -16.52 20.06
N VAL A 580 1.38 -16.36 20.17
CA VAL A 580 2.19 -16.84 21.29
C VAL A 580 2.21 -15.77 22.38
N ASP A 581 2.12 -16.20 23.63
CA ASP A 581 2.20 -15.31 24.79
C ASP A 581 3.59 -14.65 24.85
N SER A 582 3.62 -13.32 24.98
CA SER A 582 4.87 -12.57 25.04
C SER A 582 5.74 -13.00 26.21
N SER A 583 5.15 -13.42 27.34
CA SER A 583 5.89 -13.87 28.54
C SER A 583 6.87 -15.01 28.29
N LEU A 584 6.67 -15.82 27.25
CA LEU A 584 7.57 -16.92 26.87
C LEU A 584 8.91 -16.45 26.29
N PHE A 585 9.02 -15.18 25.93
CA PHE A 585 10.21 -14.60 25.30
C PHE A 585 11.04 -13.73 26.25
N TYR A 586 10.58 -13.55 27.49
CA TYR A 586 11.21 -12.65 28.45
C TYR A 586 11.75 -13.43 29.65
N TYR A 587 12.93 -13.02 30.11
CA TYR A 587 13.52 -13.48 31.38
C TYR A 587 12.94 -12.67 32.55
N ASN A 588 12.75 -11.38 32.33
CA ASN A 588 12.03 -10.45 33.20
C ASN A 588 11.31 -9.39 32.34
N GLU A 589 10.61 -8.44 32.94
CA GLU A 589 9.81 -7.44 32.20
C GLU A 589 10.62 -6.56 31.21
N GLU A 590 11.96 -6.58 31.27
CA GLU A 590 12.84 -5.76 30.43
C GLU A 590 13.68 -6.57 29.44
N HIS A 591 14.11 -7.78 29.82
CA HIS A 591 15.16 -8.51 29.14
C HIS A 591 14.63 -9.78 28.49
N PRO A 592 14.93 -10.03 27.20
CA PRO A 592 14.63 -11.29 26.55
C PRO A 592 15.29 -12.49 27.24
N ASN A 593 14.64 -13.64 27.19
CA ASN A 593 15.27 -14.94 27.46
C ASN A 593 15.82 -15.53 26.14
N ASP A 594 16.30 -16.77 26.17
CA ASP A 594 16.86 -17.42 24.98
C ASP A 594 15.90 -17.44 23.78
N ASN A 595 14.61 -17.72 24.01
CA ASN A 595 13.60 -17.69 22.94
C ASN A 595 13.42 -16.28 22.37
N GLY A 596 13.42 -15.27 23.24
CA GLY A 596 13.32 -13.86 22.83
C GLY A 596 14.52 -13.43 21.98
N TYR A 597 15.72 -13.81 22.40
CA TYR A 597 16.94 -13.54 21.65
C TYR A 597 16.99 -14.27 20.30
N ASP A 598 16.54 -15.50 20.25
CA ASP A 598 16.38 -16.25 19.01
C ASP A 598 15.41 -15.56 18.06
N ALA A 599 14.23 -15.17 18.54
CA ALA A 599 13.25 -14.44 17.76
C ALA A 599 13.81 -13.12 17.21
N MET A 600 14.51 -12.31 18.04
CA MET A 600 15.18 -11.09 17.60
C MET A 600 16.19 -11.37 16.49
N PHE A 601 17.06 -12.37 16.66
CA PHE A 601 18.07 -12.74 15.67
C PHE A 601 17.42 -13.14 14.33
N TYR A 602 16.43 -14.03 14.34
CA TYR A 602 15.80 -14.48 13.10
C TYR A 602 14.99 -13.37 12.41
N LEU A 603 14.26 -12.55 13.16
CA LEU A 603 13.53 -11.41 12.62
C LEU A 603 14.47 -10.38 12.01
N MET A 604 15.58 -10.08 12.70
CA MET A 604 16.62 -9.18 12.19
C MET A 604 17.23 -9.73 10.90
N ALA A 605 17.69 -10.98 10.92
CA ALA A 605 18.37 -11.59 9.79
C ALA A 605 17.44 -11.66 8.57
N ASN A 606 16.17 -12.00 8.77
CA ASN A 606 15.15 -11.98 7.73
C ASN A 606 14.94 -10.57 7.17
N TYR A 607 14.80 -9.56 8.04
CA TYR A 607 14.60 -8.16 7.63
C TYR A 607 15.79 -7.60 6.84
N MET A 608 17.01 -8.00 7.21
CA MET A 608 18.22 -7.63 6.50
C MET A 608 18.38 -8.32 5.14
N GLY A 609 17.57 -9.33 4.81
CA GLY A 609 17.66 -10.02 3.52
C GLY A 609 18.41 -11.34 3.53
N PHE A 610 18.77 -11.87 4.70
CA PHE A 610 19.40 -13.20 4.81
C PHE A 610 18.39 -14.36 4.64
N TYR A 611 17.14 -14.07 4.24
CA TYR A 611 16.04 -15.03 4.08
C TYR A 611 16.27 -16.12 3.00
N THR A 612 17.29 -15.96 2.15
CA THR A 612 17.70 -16.99 1.18
C THR A 612 18.44 -18.15 1.86
N ASP A 613 18.93 -17.98 3.10
CA ASP A 613 19.45 -19.09 3.89
C ASP A 613 18.28 -19.96 4.38
N LEU A 614 18.18 -21.16 3.82
CA LEU A 614 17.13 -22.13 4.14
C LEU A 614 17.16 -22.55 5.61
N GLU A 615 18.34 -22.52 6.27
CA GLU A 615 18.50 -22.87 7.68
C GLU A 615 17.84 -21.81 8.57
N LEU A 616 18.11 -20.53 8.32
CA LEU A 616 17.47 -19.41 9.03
C LEU A 616 15.96 -19.39 8.80
N ARG A 617 15.54 -19.65 7.56
CA ARG A 617 14.13 -19.71 7.19
C ARG A 617 13.39 -20.82 7.95
N ASN A 618 13.97 -22.03 7.99
CA ASN A 618 13.37 -23.15 8.70
C ASN A 618 13.32 -22.91 10.20
N LYS A 619 14.35 -22.26 10.79
CA LYS A 619 14.38 -21.90 12.21
C LYS A 619 13.32 -20.85 12.56
N LEU A 620 13.15 -19.84 11.70
CA LEU A 620 12.06 -18.88 11.83
C LEU A 620 10.70 -19.57 11.75
N TYR A 621 10.49 -20.52 10.83
CA TYR A 621 9.23 -21.27 10.76
C TYR A 621 9.01 -22.23 11.93
N SER A 622 10.05 -22.83 12.49
CA SER A 622 9.94 -23.74 13.64
C SER A 622 9.54 -23.00 14.93
N LEU A 623 9.82 -21.70 15.05
CA LEU A 623 9.29 -20.89 16.16
C LEU A 623 7.75 -20.86 16.18
N TYR A 624 7.10 -21.08 15.04
CA TYR A 624 5.64 -21.08 14.91
C TYR A 624 5.03 -22.47 15.04
N ASP A 625 5.82 -23.53 15.18
CA ASP A 625 5.38 -24.90 14.96
C ASP A 625 5.53 -25.77 16.21
N THR A 626 4.41 -26.25 16.75
CA THR A 626 4.43 -27.14 17.92
C THR A 626 4.87 -28.56 17.60
N GLY A 627 5.08 -28.90 16.33
CA GLY A 627 5.15 -30.27 15.87
C GLY A 627 3.82 -31.01 16.05
N TRP A 628 3.81 -32.29 15.69
CA TRP A 628 2.63 -33.15 15.88
C TRP A 628 2.59 -33.69 17.32
N LEU A 629 1.55 -33.32 18.05
CA LEU A 629 1.28 -33.75 19.42
C LEU A 629 0.09 -34.74 19.43
N PRO A 630 0.09 -35.77 20.31
CA PRO A 630 -1.02 -36.71 20.42
C PRO A 630 -2.32 -36.03 20.82
N LEU A 631 -3.41 -36.27 20.08
CA LEU A 631 -4.71 -35.67 20.35
C LEU A 631 -5.37 -36.33 21.59
N PRO A 632 -5.75 -35.55 22.63
CA PRO A 632 -6.42 -36.11 23.80
C PRO A 632 -7.83 -36.62 23.45
N LEU A 633 -7.97 -37.95 23.41
CA LEU A 633 -9.24 -38.62 23.16
C LEU A 633 -10.07 -38.74 24.44
N ILE A 634 -11.39 -38.71 24.32
CA ILE A 634 -12.29 -38.93 25.45
C ILE A 634 -12.52 -40.42 25.73
N ASN A 635 -12.96 -40.77 26.94
CA ASN A 635 -13.21 -42.15 27.33
C ASN A 635 -14.28 -42.82 26.43
N GLY A 636 -13.90 -43.95 25.81
CA GLY A 636 -14.77 -44.74 24.94
C GLY A 636 -14.36 -44.74 23.46
N THR A 637 -13.54 -43.77 23.03
CA THR A 637 -12.88 -43.78 21.71
C THR A 637 -11.48 -44.37 21.83
N VAL A 638 -10.95 -44.91 20.72
CA VAL A 638 -9.65 -45.58 20.69
C VAL A 638 -8.79 -44.93 19.61
N ALA A 639 -7.53 -44.64 19.93
CA ALA A 639 -6.55 -44.19 18.94
C ALA A 639 -6.19 -45.35 18.02
N ASN A 640 -6.20 -45.14 16.70
CA ASN A 640 -5.60 -46.10 15.79
C ASN A 640 -4.09 -46.23 16.10
N THR A 641 -3.57 -47.46 16.12
CA THR A 641 -2.19 -47.76 16.49
C THR A 641 -1.17 -47.45 15.39
N ILE A 642 -1.63 -47.26 14.15
CA ILE A 642 -0.81 -46.91 12.98
C ILE A 642 -0.93 -45.40 12.71
N ASP A 643 -2.17 -44.90 12.59
CA ASP A 643 -2.45 -43.50 12.30
C ASP A 643 -2.90 -42.76 13.56
N ILE A 644 -1.94 -42.52 14.46
CA ILE A 644 -2.19 -41.92 15.78
C ILE A 644 -2.84 -40.53 15.63
N PRO A 645 -4.07 -40.33 16.14
CA PRO A 645 -4.71 -39.02 16.16
C PRO A 645 -3.81 -37.97 16.78
N SER A 646 -3.55 -36.91 16.03
CA SER A 646 -2.59 -35.87 16.42
C SER A 646 -3.08 -34.50 16.00
N TYR A 647 -2.55 -33.47 16.66
CA TYR A 647 -2.75 -32.06 16.30
C TYR A 647 -1.42 -31.34 16.20
N ARG A 648 -1.36 -30.29 15.38
CA ARG A 648 -0.19 -29.43 15.20
C ARG A 648 -0.65 -28.00 15.01
N ARG A 649 0.03 -27.07 15.66
CA ARG A 649 -0.19 -25.64 15.45
C ARG A 649 0.99 -25.09 14.67
N VAL A 650 0.71 -24.41 13.56
CA VAL A 650 1.67 -23.58 12.82
C VAL A 650 1.14 -22.15 12.79
N GLY A 651 1.67 -21.29 13.64
CA GLY A 651 1.15 -19.94 13.87
C GLY A 651 -0.29 -20.00 14.40
N ARG A 652 -1.23 -19.39 13.68
CA ARG A 652 -2.67 -19.46 13.97
C ARG A 652 -3.38 -20.64 13.31
N MET A 653 -2.72 -21.42 12.46
CA MET A 653 -3.35 -22.59 11.84
C MET A 653 -3.22 -23.80 12.77
N LEU A 654 -4.34 -24.40 13.14
CA LEU A 654 -4.38 -25.71 13.76
C LEU A 654 -4.72 -26.77 12.69
N SER A 655 -3.91 -27.82 12.63
CA SER A 655 -4.11 -28.99 11.79
C SER A 655 -4.38 -30.22 12.64
N LEU A 656 -5.32 -31.05 12.22
CA LEU A 656 -5.54 -32.38 12.78
C LEU A 656 -5.11 -33.44 11.75
N LYS A 657 -4.74 -34.63 12.25
CA LYS A 657 -4.43 -35.80 11.43
C LYS A 657 -4.69 -37.11 12.19
N GLY A 658 -4.68 -38.23 11.46
CA GLY A 658 -4.83 -39.58 12.01
C GLY A 658 -6.28 -40.09 12.03
N GLU A 659 -6.47 -41.28 12.61
CA GLU A 659 -7.76 -41.97 12.63
C GLU A 659 -8.24 -42.23 14.08
N ILE A 660 -9.47 -41.78 14.38
CA ILE A 660 -10.15 -42.12 15.64
C ILE A 660 -11.08 -43.31 15.41
N ASP A 661 -10.89 -44.36 16.21
CA ASP A 661 -11.67 -45.60 16.17
C ASP A 661 -12.70 -45.67 17.30
N ASN A 662 -13.64 -46.61 17.13
CA ASN A 662 -14.66 -46.97 18.12
C ASN A 662 -15.57 -45.80 18.54
N ILE A 663 -15.95 -44.94 17.59
CA ILE A 663 -16.87 -43.84 17.87
C ILE A 663 -18.29 -44.42 17.96
N ILE A 664 -18.83 -44.51 19.18
CA ILE A 664 -20.15 -45.09 19.48
C ILE A 664 -21.29 -44.08 19.23
N SER A 665 -22.48 -44.59 18.88
CA SER A 665 -23.65 -43.84 18.39
C SER A 665 -24.21 -42.74 19.31
N THR A 666 -23.85 -42.74 20.60
CA THR A 666 -24.31 -41.79 21.61
C THR A 666 -23.28 -40.73 22.00
N VAL A 667 -22.04 -40.86 21.52
CA VAL A 667 -20.94 -39.96 21.87
C VAL A 667 -20.94 -38.77 20.92
N THR A 668 -21.31 -37.60 21.46
CA THR A 668 -21.29 -36.35 20.70
C THR A 668 -19.91 -35.72 20.68
N THR A 669 -19.02 -35.95 21.66
CA THR A 669 -17.65 -35.39 21.70
C THR A 669 -16.63 -36.51 21.63
N VAL A 670 -15.63 -36.46 20.75
CA VAL A 670 -14.65 -37.55 20.52
C VAL A 670 -13.23 -37.25 21.01
N ALA A 671 -12.89 -35.96 21.15
CA ALA A 671 -11.59 -35.49 21.63
C ALA A 671 -11.72 -34.07 22.19
N THR A 672 -10.73 -33.63 22.98
CA THR A 672 -10.65 -32.26 23.50
C THR A 672 -9.26 -31.69 23.26
N LEU A 673 -9.19 -30.55 22.57
CA LEU A 673 -7.95 -29.81 22.37
C LEU A 673 -7.53 -29.09 23.67
N PRO A 674 -6.23 -29.12 24.02
CA PRO A 674 -5.75 -28.40 25.20
C PRO A 674 -5.93 -26.89 25.12
N SER A 675 -5.87 -26.21 26.27
CA SER A 675 -5.85 -24.75 26.34
C SER A 675 -4.72 -24.18 25.46
N GLY A 676 -5.01 -23.12 24.70
CA GLY A 676 -4.09 -22.55 23.71
C GLY A 676 -4.17 -23.17 22.31
N PHE A 677 -5.00 -24.19 22.11
CA PHE A 677 -5.29 -24.82 20.81
C PHE A 677 -6.78 -24.78 20.45
N THR A 678 -7.57 -24.00 21.19
CA THR A 678 -9.03 -23.94 21.06
C THR A 678 -9.47 -22.78 20.17
N PRO A 679 -10.58 -22.90 19.41
CA PRO A 679 -11.22 -21.78 18.72
C PRO A 679 -11.63 -20.64 19.67
N ASN A 680 -11.44 -19.37 19.27
CA ASN A 680 -11.93 -18.20 20.02
C ASN A 680 -13.18 -17.57 19.37
N SER A 681 -14.02 -16.92 20.18
CA SER A 681 -15.37 -16.45 19.84
C SER A 681 -15.44 -15.11 19.11
N LYS A 682 -14.32 -14.51 18.66
CA LYS A 682 -14.33 -13.18 18.02
C LYS A 682 -15.07 -13.15 16.68
N PHE A 683 -15.28 -14.30 16.04
CA PHE A 683 -16.04 -14.44 14.79
C PHE A 683 -17.50 -14.90 14.98
N GLY A 684 -18.05 -14.82 16.20
CA GLY A 684 -19.51 -14.85 16.43
C GLY A 684 -20.18 -16.24 16.47
N GLY A 685 -19.43 -17.34 16.44
CA GLY A 685 -19.94 -18.70 16.69
C GLY A 685 -19.38 -19.28 17.99
N SER A 686 -20.19 -20.02 18.75
CA SER A 686 -19.75 -20.81 19.91
C SER A 686 -18.92 -22.05 19.52
N SER A 687 -18.83 -22.36 18.22
CA SER A 687 -18.11 -23.48 17.62
C SER A 687 -17.77 -23.24 16.14
N ILE A 688 -16.67 -23.83 15.66
CA ILE A 688 -16.31 -23.89 14.25
C ILE A 688 -16.85 -25.19 13.65
N ALA A 689 -17.61 -25.09 12.55
CA ALA A 689 -18.06 -26.25 11.78
C ALA A 689 -16.99 -26.64 10.75
N LEU A 690 -16.52 -27.87 10.79
CA LEU A 690 -15.51 -28.42 9.88
C LEU A 690 -16.07 -29.65 9.20
N SER A 691 -15.54 -29.95 8.02
CA SER A 691 -16.00 -31.09 7.24
C SER A 691 -14.99 -32.23 7.35
N PHE A 692 -15.49 -33.46 7.46
CA PHE A 692 -14.67 -34.67 7.60
C PHE A 692 -15.32 -35.85 6.89
N PHE A 693 -14.60 -36.97 6.79
CA PHE A 693 -15.13 -38.22 6.24
C PHE A 693 -15.13 -39.33 7.29
N TRP A 694 -16.23 -40.06 7.39
CA TRP A 694 -16.23 -41.37 8.04
C TRP A 694 -15.46 -42.35 7.15
N THR A 695 -14.70 -43.27 7.74
CA THR A 695 -13.97 -44.29 6.99
C THR A 695 -14.95 -45.13 6.16
N GLY A 696 -14.73 -45.18 4.83
CA GLY A 696 -15.58 -45.91 3.88
C GLY A 696 -16.88 -45.20 3.48
N ALA A 697 -17.05 -43.91 3.81
CA ALA A 697 -18.18 -43.11 3.35
C ALA A 697 -17.81 -42.25 2.13
N ASP A 698 -18.67 -42.25 1.12
CA ASP A 698 -18.53 -41.40 -0.08
C ASP A 698 -19.09 -39.99 0.12
N THR A 699 -19.67 -39.72 1.29
CA THR A 699 -20.29 -38.43 1.62
C THR A 699 -19.60 -37.78 2.82
N GLN A 700 -19.37 -36.47 2.67
CA GLN A 700 -18.75 -35.65 3.68
C GLN A 700 -19.73 -35.39 4.84
N SER A 701 -19.25 -35.58 6.07
CA SER A 701 -19.97 -35.26 7.31
C SER A 701 -19.44 -33.96 7.93
N ARG A 702 -20.19 -33.39 8.89
CA ARG A 702 -19.79 -32.16 9.60
C ARG A 702 -19.51 -32.45 11.07
N MET A 703 -18.36 -31.98 11.53
CA MET A 703 -17.98 -31.93 12.94
C MET A 703 -17.97 -30.47 13.41
N PHE A 704 -17.96 -30.28 14.72
CA PHE A 704 -17.89 -28.97 15.37
C PHE A 704 -16.77 -28.95 16.39
N ILE A 705 -15.97 -27.89 16.43
CA ILE A 705 -15.01 -27.68 17.51
C ILE A 705 -15.47 -26.47 18.30
N ASN A 706 -15.86 -26.67 19.56
CA ASN A 706 -16.38 -25.59 20.40
C ASN A 706 -15.25 -24.77 21.06
N LYS A 707 -15.62 -23.65 21.70
CA LYS A 707 -14.67 -22.78 22.42
C LYS A 707 -13.86 -23.44 23.54
N ASN A 708 -14.32 -24.60 24.04
CA ASN A 708 -13.62 -25.36 25.07
C ASN A 708 -12.67 -26.41 24.44
N GLY A 709 -12.52 -26.42 23.11
CA GLY A 709 -11.70 -27.38 22.39
C GLY A 709 -12.37 -28.73 22.13
N ASN A 710 -13.63 -28.91 22.50
CA ASN A 710 -14.31 -30.19 22.32
C ASN A 710 -14.61 -30.42 20.84
N ILE A 711 -14.14 -31.55 20.34
CA ILE A 711 -14.36 -32.04 18.99
C ILE A 711 -15.65 -32.86 18.98
N ILE A 712 -16.70 -32.33 18.36
CA ILE A 712 -18.06 -32.83 18.38
C ILE A 712 -18.44 -33.39 17.01
N VAL A 713 -18.97 -34.61 16.95
CA VAL A 713 -19.38 -35.30 15.72
C VAL A 713 -20.89 -35.58 15.74
N PRO A 714 -21.54 -35.75 14.57
CA PRO A 714 -22.98 -35.98 14.52
C PRO A 714 -23.30 -37.41 14.92
N ASN A 715 -24.49 -37.61 15.49
CA ASN A 715 -24.99 -38.93 15.83
C ASN A 715 -25.10 -39.82 14.58
N HIS A 716 -24.85 -41.10 14.78
CA HIS A 716 -24.81 -42.13 13.74
C HIS A 716 -25.28 -43.48 14.32
N THR A 717 -25.63 -44.45 13.48
CA THR A 717 -26.36 -45.66 13.93
C THR A 717 -25.49 -46.85 14.34
N ASP A 718 -24.21 -46.85 13.98
CA ASP A 718 -23.27 -47.99 14.18
C ASP A 718 -21.94 -47.51 14.76
N THR A 719 -21.02 -48.39 15.14
CA THR A 719 -19.65 -47.93 15.45
C THR A 719 -18.95 -47.45 14.17
N LYS A 720 -18.32 -46.27 14.21
CA LYS A 720 -17.63 -45.68 13.06
C LYS A 720 -16.18 -45.32 13.38
N LYS A 721 -15.40 -45.15 12.32
CA LYS A 721 -14.03 -44.64 12.31
C LYS A 721 -14.00 -43.31 11.58
N MET A 722 -13.18 -42.37 12.02
CA MET A 722 -13.10 -41.01 11.47
C MET A 722 -11.67 -40.64 11.10
N TRP A 723 -11.49 -40.14 9.86
CA TRP A 723 -10.23 -39.54 9.40
C TRP A 723 -10.17 -38.06 9.73
N LEU A 724 -9.08 -37.64 10.34
CA LEU A 724 -8.81 -36.24 10.68
C LEU A 724 -7.90 -35.53 9.67
N ASP A 725 -7.33 -36.27 8.71
CA ASP A 725 -6.40 -35.72 7.73
C ASP A 725 -7.04 -34.63 6.87
N GLY A 726 -6.33 -33.52 6.71
CA GLY A 726 -6.80 -32.37 5.93
C GLY A 726 -7.74 -31.43 6.70
N ILE A 727 -8.04 -31.72 7.96
CA ILE A 727 -8.82 -30.82 8.81
C ILE A 727 -7.91 -29.71 9.35
N ASN A 728 -8.17 -28.49 8.92
CA ASN A 728 -7.41 -27.30 9.28
C ASN A 728 -8.37 -26.18 9.67
N PHE A 729 -8.02 -25.41 10.70
CA PHE A 729 -8.78 -24.23 11.09
C PHE A 729 -7.91 -23.20 11.79
N MET A 730 -8.34 -21.95 11.72
CA MET A 730 -7.65 -20.85 12.39
C MET A 730 -8.08 -20.78 13.86
N ILE A 731 -7.10 -20.65 14.74
CA ILE A 731 -7.25 -20.23 16.13
C ILE A 731 -6.77 -18.78 16.24
N ASP A 732 -7.37 -17.99 17.12
CA ASP A 732 -6.97 -16.57 17.30
C ASP A 732 -5.75 -16.42 18.20
#